data_AF-A0A7M4A004-F1
#
_entry.id   AF-A0A7M4A004-F1
#
_cell.length_a   1.000
_cell.length_b   1.000
_cell.length_c   1.000
_cell.angle_alpha   90.00
_cell.angle_beta   90.00
_cell.angle_gamma   90.00
#
_symmetry.space_group_name_H-M   'P 1'
#
loop_
_entity.id
_entity.type
_entity.pdbx_description
1 polymer ?
#
loop_
_entity_poly.entity_id
_entity_poly.type
_entity_poly.pdbx_seq_one_letter_code
_entity_poly.pdbx_strand_id
1 'polypeptide(L)'
;MGNGNNNAHDLPVSVFGNAWDSSTGLSSGSGGGSSGGMTNVTGATSCVATPSLPSGLNIDSSTCTISGTPTVESVNQTYTVTAVISGTTFQTTVWLSIIPFGTITSTVDGAELQLGEAMTPITLNYTSQAPPGSTINGNGSVWDVTSYTANVGLPSTINPGLNFHLVVGDVIYFDGQCSSASWSQCNGRELWAYDTSNQTGWLVKDIGPSYYSGNPGMYWNEVILMGDTLYFPAVSTGSWQQSKYELHAFDISNQTLWQVTNSSDPNPIWSQSHAPNREALPKVIGDTIFFEYDDGLTGDELWAHNTLNGTTWQVIDLNIGQNWNDSNPGEKLTKVVDGVLYFDAYTSSSNGYFLWAHNPSNGSTWQTSSNVAVSCTPASSVRCESTVVDGIIYFQGIESTFNSNTNGKELWAYSTLNGSAWLAADINNVGSNSNSEPGKHFMIAIGDEIYFDADGWWDDGDGFLRNVGHEVWGYSISNGSYWLAYNSRVESTTTPLGSNPGYRLSYAIGDKLYFSAADPQPYGPGLFVYDTSTHEGWKVDGIRDVKGHFNTQSVVMGDNLIMDAMPAHGYGCNAQNELMIHSQSNNTTWNLHNCAGNILGISTGDHFMVNVGDKLYFNQDDVLMGYYPQELTMNTPPPTTWETEPPLPAGMSISGGTISGTPSVYANNQTYTIYANQSGQTTTHDLYFSVDNAYPHTVVEDQPIDAIGFHPAFWDGTTTWSISPNLPNSLLQDSATGEITGTVDSPMSDTFTVTATHSSGASETFTFSIESLLDTDSDGLPDDLPPTYNPANPPTSGLIADDDDDGDGLLDSVETDTGLYINGQDTGTDPLDPDTDDDGICDGPNAV
;
A
#
# COMPACT_ATOMS: atom_id res chain seq x y z
N MET A 1 32.80 -12.41 -63.94
CA MET A 1 32.22 -13.77 -63.87
C MET A 1 32.01 -14.06 -62.40
N GLY A 2 30.86 -14.36 -61.81
CA GLY A 2 29.43 -14.29 -62.13
C GLY A 2 28.75 -14.21 -60.74
N ASN A 3 27.76 -13.33 -60.55
CA ASN A 3 26.33 -13.63 -60.50
C ASN A 3 25.87 -14.40 -59.23
N GLY A 4 24.91 -13.84 -58.48
CA GLY A 4 24.11 -14.59 -57.49
C GLY A 4 23.45 -13.76 -56.38
N ASN A 5 22.25 -13.22 -56.66
CA ASN A 5 21.31 -12.59 -55.72
C ASN A 5 20.84 -13.51 -54.58
N ASN A 6 20.40 -12.91 -53.47
CA ASN A 6 19.05 -13.03 -52.83
C ASN A 6 19.13 -12.42 -51.41
N ASN A 7 18.61 -11.21 -51.18
CA ASN A 7 17.24 -10.89 -50.72
C ASN A 7 16.93 -11.33 -49.27
N ALA A 8 17.06 -10.39 -48.33
CA ALA A 8 16.12 -10.12 -47.24
C ALA A 8 16.28 -8.64 -46.86
N HIS A 9 15.29 -7.80 -47.18
CA HIS A 9 15.24 -6.38 -46.84
C HIS A 9 14.23 -6.24 -45.70
N ASP A 10 14.69 -6.36 -44.45
CA ASP A 10 13.84 -6.22 -43.27
C ASP A 10 13.66 -4.72 -42.92
N LEU A 11 12.41 -4.32 -42.63
CA LEU A 11 12.07 -3.01 -42.05
C LEU A 11 12.01 -3.11 -40.51
N PRO A 12 12.53 -2.12 -39.77
CA PRO A 12 12.20 -1.98 -38.35
C PRO A 12 10.78 -1.39 -38.20
N VAL A 13 9.94 -2.04 -37.39
CA VAL A 13 8.61 -1.54 -36.99
C VAL A 13 8.64 -1.30 -35.48
N SER A 14 8.25 -0.11 -35.03
CA SER A 14 8.11 0.23 -33.61
C SER A 14 6.65 0.02 -33.16
N VAL A 15 6.44 -0.59 -31.99
CA VAL A 15 5.11 -0.78 -31.39
C VAL A 15 5.12 -0.05 -30.05
N PHE A 16 4.19 0.88 -29.85
CA PHE A 16 4.03 1.64 -28.59
C PHE A 16 2.55 1.67 -28.22
N GLY A 17 2.13 0.85 -27.25
CA GLY A 17 0.82 0.99 -26.60
C GLY A 17 0.98 1.78 -25.30
N ASN A 18 0.10 2.76 -25.05
CA ASN A 18 -0.07 3.29 -23.69
C ASN A 18 -0.96 2.30 -22.93
N ALA A 19 -0.43 1.78 -21.81
CA ALA A 19 -1.10 0.91 -20.84
C ALA A 19 -1.89 -0.27 -21.46
N TRP A 20 -1.18 -1.34 -21.79
CA TRP A 20 -1.41 -2.72 -21.34
C TRP A 20 -0.22 -3.57 -21.80
N ASP A 21 0.37 -4.37 -20.90
CA ASP A 21 1.70 -4.99 -21.02
C ASP A 21 2.03 -5.56 -22.42
N SER A 22 3.13 -5.08 -22.99
CA SER A 22 3.80 -5.66 -24.15
C SER A 22 4.47 -6.98 -23.81
N SER A 23 3.71 -8.07 -23.68
CA SER A 23 4.28 -9.41 -23.62
C SER A 23 3.44 -10.48 -24.30
N THR A 24 3.36 -10.33 -25.61
CA THR A 24 3.85 -11.45 -26.40
C THR A 24 5.16 -11.02 -27.02
N GLY A 25 6.26 -11.67 -26.63
CA GLY A 25 7.58 -11.40 -27.18
C GLY A 25 7.52 -11.32 -28.69
N LEU A 26 7.82 -10.15 -29.26
CA LEU A 26 8.17 -10.04 -30.66
C LEU A 26 9.58 -10.57 -30.83
N SER A 27 9.72 -11.89 -30.95
CA SER A 27 10.96 -12.46 -31.45
C SER A 27 11.09 -12.09 -32.93
N SER A 28 11.88 -11.07 -33.24
CA SER A 28 12.35 -10.85 -34.61
C SER A 28 13.43 -11.88 -34.91
N GLY A 29 13.05 -12.99 -35.52
CA GLY A 29 14.03 -13.88 -36.15
C GLY A 29 14.60 -13.19 -37.39
N SER A 30 15.76 -12.52 -37.28
CA SER A 30 16.61 -12.24 -38.43
C SER A 30 17.96 -12.91 -38.20
N GLY A 31 18.24 -13.94 -39.02
CA GLY A 31 19.42 -14.77 -38.88
C GLY A 31 20.71 -13.97 -39.12
N GLY A 32 21.62 -14.06 -38.15
CA GLY A 32 23.07 -13.92 -38.30
C GLY A 32 23.62 -12.82 -39.21
N GLY A 33 23.97 -11.67 -38.63
CA GLY A 33 24.79 -10.67 -39.32
C GLY A 33 25.04 -9.40 -38.50
N SER A 34 26.26 -9.26 -37.97
CA SER A 34 27.00 -8.05 -37.56
C SER A 34 26.22 -6.78 -37.14
N SER A 35 26.39 -6.41 -35.86
CA SER A 35 26.27 -5.07 -35.26
C SER A 35 25.92 -3.89 -36.19
N GLY A 36 24.65 -3.54 -36.28
CA GLY A 36 24.16 -2.29 -36.84
C GLY A 36 22.94 -1.83 -36.03
N GLY A 37 23.05 -0.69 -35.34
CA GLY A 37 21.97 -0.15 -34.51
C GLY A 37 20.70 0.13 -35.31
N MET A 38 19.53 -0.17 -34.72
CA MET A 38 18.24 0.17 -35.31
C MET A 38 18.03 1.68 -35.30
N THR A 39 17.60 2.24 -36.44
CA THR A 39 17.19 3.64 -36.58
C THR A 39 15.70 3.69 -36.95
N ASN A 40 14.96 4.63 -36.38
CA ASN A 40 13.53 4.84 -36.68
C ASN A 40 13.31 5.08 -38.18
N VAL A 41 12.29 4.44 -38.75
CA VAL A 41 11.87 4.70 -40.14
C VAL A 41 11.26 6.09 -40.22
N THR A 42 11.90 6.99 -40.97
CA THR A 42 11.37 8.33 -41.26
C THR A 42 11.11 8.45 -42.76
N GLY A 43 9.91 8.89 -43.15
CA GLY A 43 9.56 9.15 -44.55
C GLY A 43 8.77 8.06 -45.30
N ALA A 44 8.00 7.21 -44.60
CA ALA A 44 7.01 6.38 -45.28
C ALA A 44 5.84 7.25 -45.78
N THR A 45 5.31 6.90 -46.95
CA THR A 45 4.13 7.55 -47.58
C THR A 45 2.85 6.77 -47.34
N SER A 46 2.96 5.52 -46.87
CA SER A 46 1.84 4.66 -46.49
C SER A 46 2.36 3.50 -45.64
N CYS A 47 1.67 3.18 -44.54
CA CYS A 47 1.85 1.97 -43.75
C CYS A 47 0.48 1.37 -43.45
N VAL A 48 0.29 0.08 -43.73
CA VAL A 48 -0.97 -0.63 -43.50
C VAL A 48 -0.72 -2.03 -42.94
N ALA A 49 -1.59 -2.51 -42.06
CA ALA A 49 -1.60 -3.87 -41.54
C ALA A 49 -2.76 -4.68 -42.14
N THR A 50 -2.51 -5.93 -42.50
CA THR A 50 -3.53 -6.86 -43.04
C THR A 50 -3.44 -8.23 -42.36
N PRO A 51 -4.52 -8.78 -41.78
CA PRO A 51 -5.88 -8.21 -41.63
C PRO A 51 -5.92 -6.92 -40.78
N SER A 52 -7.07 -6.26 -40.66
CA SER A 52 -7.20 -5.05 -39.83
C SER A 52 -6.86 -5.33 -38.38
N LEU A 53 -6.16 -4.40 -37.72
CA LEU A 53 -5.80 -4.53 -36.31
C LEU A 53 -7.05 -4.67 -35.41
N PRO A 54 -6.93 -5.32 -34.23
CA PRO A 54 -7.99 -5.37 -33.24
C PRO A 54 -8.48 -3.97 -32.84
N SER A 55 -9.77 -3.87 -32.50
CA SER A 55 -10.38 -2.62 -32.03
C SER A 55 -9.54 -2.01 -30.90
N GLY A 56 -9.22 -0.71 -31.02
CA GLY A 56 -8.38 0.01 -30.07
C GLY A 56 -6.90 0.12 -30.46
N LEU A 57 -6.42 -0.67 -31.42
CA LEU A 57 -5.09 -0.53 -32.03
C LEU A 57 -5.15 0.16 -33.39
N ASN A 58 -4.18 1.04 -33.65
CA ASN A 58 -4.02 1.81 -34.88
C ASN A 58 -2.59 1.71 -35.41
N ILE A 59 -2.39 1.95 -36.72
CA ILE A 59 -1.06 2.05 -37.33
C ILE A 59 -0.86 3.44 -37.95
N ASP A 60 0.24 4.11 -37.58
CA ASP A 60 0.63 5.38 -38.16
C ASP A 60 1.14 5.19 -39.59
N SER A 61 0.51 5.88 -40.54
CA SER A 61 0.79 5.76 -41.97
C SER A 61 2.17 6.27 -42.44
N SER A 62 2.89 7.01 -41.59
CA SER A 62 4.14 7.71 -41.90
C SER A 62 5.37 7.16 -41.18
N THR A 63 5.17 6.57 -40.00
CA THR A 63 6.23 5.94 -39.18
C THR A 63 6.11 4.42 -39.10
N CYS A 64 4.99 3.86 -39.58
CA CYS A 64 4.61 2.46 -39.41
C CYS A 64 4.47 2.03 -37.94
N THR A 65 4.28 2.97 -37.02
CA THR A 65 4.14 2.67 -35.59
C THR A 65 2.75 2.12 -35.29
N ILE A 66 2.66 0.97 -34.64
CA ILE A 66 1.37 0.43 -34.13
C ILE A 66 1.18 0.91 -32.69
N SER A 67 0.04 1.51 -32.38
CA SER A 67 -0.26 2.11 -31.07
C SER A 67 -1.74 2.10 -30.70
N GLY A 68 -2.05 2.34 -29.42
CA GLY A 68 -3.41 2.32 -28.85
C GLY A 68 -3.61 1.21 -27.82
N THR A 69 -4.83 1.10 -27.27
CA THR A 69 -5.21 0.13 -26.23
C THR A 69 -6.29 -0.81 -26.78
N PRO A 70 -6.02 -2.12 -26.92
CA PRO A 70 -7.00 -3.05 -27.47
C PRO A 70 -8.22 -3.19 -26.56
N THR A 71 -9.43 -3.23 -27.12
CA THR A 71 -10.69 -3.32 -26.36
C THR A 71 -11.42 -4.65 -26.51
N VAL A 72 -10.85 -5.59 -27.26
CA VAL A 72 -11.46 -6.90 -27.55
C VAL A 72 -10.38 -7.97 -27.53
N GLU A 73 -10.66 -9.10 -26.85
CA GLU A 73 -9.80 -10.28 -26.85
C GLU A 73 -9.53 -10.79 -28.28
N SER A 74 -8.33 -11.29 -28.51
CA SER A 74 -7.97 -11.93 -29.77
C SER A 74 -6.96 -13.04 -29.55
N VAL A 75 -7.14 -14.15 -30.24
CA VAL A 75 -6.13 -15.22 -30.27
C VAL A 75 -4.91 -14.79 -31.09
N ASN A 76 -3.75 -15.41 -30.85
CA ASN A 76 -2.53 -15.15 -31.60
C ASN A 76 -2.77 -15.17 -33.12
N GLN A 77 -2.67 -13.99 -33.74
CA GLN A 77 -2.93 -13.76 -35.15
C GLN A 77 -1.75 -13.02 -35.79
N THR A 78 -1.31 -13.46 -36.97
CA THR A 78 -0.27 -12.78 -37.74
C THR A 78 -0.88 -11.71 -38.65
N TYR A 79 -0.24 -10.54 -38.68
CA TYR A 79 -0.54 -9.35 -39.47
C TYR A 79 0.66 -9.04 -40.38
N THR A 80 0.38 -8.79 -41.66
CA THR A 80 1.41 -8.31 -42.60
C THR A 80 1.39 -6.79 -42.62
N VAL A 81 2.49 -6.17 -42.20
CA VAL A 81 2.70 -4.71 -42.28
C VAL A 81 3.37 -4.40 -43.61
N THR A 82 2.75 -3.53 -44.40
CA THR A 82 3.26 -3.07 -45.69
C THR A 82 3.55 -1.58 -45.62
N ALA A 83 4.80 -1.19 -45.87
CA ALA A 83 5.23 0.20 -45.95
C ALA A 83 5.60 0.60 -47.38
N VAL A 84 5.35 1.85 -47.75
CA VAL A 84 5.80 2.44 -49.02
C VAL A 84 6.71 3.62 -48.74
N ILE A 85 8.01 3.48 -49.00
CA ILE A 85 9.02 4.53 -48.76
C ILE A 85 9.60 4.93 -50.10
N SER A 86 9.45 6.21 -50.47
CA SER A 86 9.94 6.75 -51.75
C SER A 86 9.54 5.92 -52.99
N GLY A 87 8.31 5.38 -52.99
CA GLY A 87 7.77 4.56 -54.09
C GLY A 87 8.23 3.10 -54.11
N THR A 88 9.01 2.65 -53.12
CA THR A 88 9.41 1.25 -52.96
C THR A 88 8.58 0.60 -51.85
N THR A 89 8.03 -0.58 -52.12
CA THR A 89 7.23 -1.35 -51.15
C THR A 89 8.12 -2.28 -50.35
N PHE A 90 7.90 -2.28 -49.04
CA PHE A 90 8.57 -3.15 -48.09
C PHE A 90 7.51 -3.84 -47.23
N GLN A 91 7.77 -5.08 -46.83
CA GLN A 91 6.84 -5.87 -46.04
C GLN A 91 7.55 -6.57 -44.90
N THR A 92 6.85 -6.69 -43.78
CA THR A 92 7.23 -7.52 -42.65
C THR A 92 5.98 -8.11 -42.01
N THR A 93 6.14 -9.06 -41.12
CA THR A 93 5.04 -9.67 -40.36
C THR A 93 5.22 -9.41 -38.88
N VAL A 94 4.11 -9.07 -38.22
CA VAL A 94 3.97 -8.95 -36.77
C VAL A 94 2.86 -9.89 -36.34
N TRP A 95 2.90 -10.46 -35.15
CA TRP A 95 1.78 -11.23 -34.63
C TRP A 95 1.31 -10.63 -33.30
N LEU A 96 0.00 -10.64 -33.04
CA LEU A 96 -0.62 -10.07 -31.84
C LEU A 96 -1.58 -11.10 -31.22
N SER A 97 -1.58 -11.19 -29.90
CA SER A 97 -2.58 -11.91 -29.08
C SER A 97 -3.03 -10.98 -27.96
N ILE A 98 -4.32 -10.99 -27.62
CA ILE A 98 -4.91 -10.15 -26.57
C ILE A 98 -5.68 -11.07 -25.61
N ILE A 99 -5.22 -11.15 -24.36
CA ILE A 99 -5.85 -11.91 -23.26
C ILE A 99 -6.06 -11.00 -22.04
N PRO A 100 -7.03 -11.29 -21.15
CA PRO A 100 -7.18 -10.57 -19.87
C PRO A 100 -5.94 -10.76 -18.97
N PHE A 101 -5.55 -9.73 -18.23
CA PHE A 101 -4.29 -9.65 -17.47
C PHE A 101 -4.32 -10.44 -16.14
N GLY A 102 -5.50 -10.61 -15.56
CA GLY A 102 -5.72 -11.33 -14.32
C GLY A 102 -7.18 -11.67 -14.13
N THR A 103 -7.44 -12.54 -13.16
CA THR A 103 -8.78 -12.92 -12.71
C THR A 103 -8.83 -12.80 -11.21
N ILE A 104 -9.75 -12.00 -10.70
CA ILE A 104 -10.12 -12.02 -9.27
C ILE A 104 -11.25 -13.05 -9.12
N THR A 105 -11.16 -13.86 -8.07
CA THR A 105 -12.21 -14.77 -7.64
C THR A 105 -12.52 -14.52 -6.17
N SER A 106 -13.80 -14.53 -5.81
CA SER A 106 -14.26 -14.40 -4.43
C SER A 106 -14.84 -15.72 -3.95
N THR A 107 -14.80 -15.97 -2.64
CA THR A 107 -15.51 -17.10 -2.01
C THR A 107 -16.99 -16.81 -1.77
N VAL A 108 -17.40 -15.54 -1.88
CA VAL A 108 -18.78 -15.06 -1.72
C VAL A 108 -19.08 -14.00 -2.79
N ASP A 109 -20.34 -13.85 -3.17
CA ASP A 109 -20.75 -12.84 -4.16
C ASP A 109 -20.97 -11.44 -3.52
N GLY A 110 -20.98 -11.35 -2.19
CA GLY A 110 -21.17 -10.11 -1.44
C GLY A 110 -21.29 -10.36 0.07
N ALA A 111 -21.64 -9.33 0.85
CA ALA A 111 -21.99 -9.47 2.27
C ALA A 111 -23.08 -8.48 2.72
N GLU A 112 -23.97 -8.97 3.58
CA GLU A 112 -24.90 -8.16 4.36
C GLU A 112 -24.32 -7.95 5.76
N LEU A 113 -24.19 -6.70 6.14
CA LEU A 113 -23.57 -6.32 7.39
C LEU A 113 -24.56 -5.58 8.28
N GLN A 114 -24.42 -5.79 9.58
CA GLN A 114 -25.16 -5.05 10.58
C GLN A 114 -24.30 -3.90 11.09
N LEU A 115 -24.88 -2.71 11.14
CA LEU A 115 -24.20 -1.50 11.62
C LEU A 115 -23.63 -1.72 13.02
N GLY A 116 -22.31 -1.56 13.18
CA GLY A 116 -21.61 -1.74 14.44
C GLY A 116 -21.19 -3.18 14.78
N GLU A 117 -21.52 -4.18 13.94
CA GLU A 117 -21.08 -5.57 14.11
C GLU A 117 -19.90 -5.89 13.17
N ALA A 118 -18.90 -6.62 13.67
CA ALA A 118 -17.73 -6.97 12.87
C ALA A 118 -18.11 -7.98 11.77
N MET A 119 -17.71 -7.69 10.53
CA MET A 119 -17.97 -8.60 9.41
C MET A 119 -17.12 -9.87 9.48
N THR A 120 -17.57 -10.94 8.84
CA THR A 120 -16.68 -12.05 8.50
C THR A 120 -15.77 -11.61 7.34
N PRO A 121 -14.44 -11.72 7.45
CA PRO A 121 -13.54 -11.29 6.38
C PRO A 121 -13.81 -12.01 5.06
N ILE A 122 -13.81 -11.26 3.96
CA ILE A 122 -13.93 -11.79 2.59
C ILE A 122 -12.55 -11.78 1.94
N THR A 123 -12.05 -12.95 1.58
CA THR A 123 -10.77 -13.09 0.88
C THR A 123 -10.99 -13.18 -0.63
N LEU A 124 -10.43 -12.23 -1.36
CA LEU A 124 -10.37 -12.19 -2.82
C LEU A 124 -9.07 -12.83 -3.30
N ASN A 125 -9.20 -13.90 -4.06
CA ASN A 125 -8.08 -14.57 -4.70
C ASN A 125 -7.83 -13.98 -6.07
N TYR A 126 -6.75 -13.21 -6.20
CA TYR A 126 -6.27 -12.73 -7.49
C TYR A 126 -5.30 -13.73 -8.12
N THR A 127 -5.63 -14.20 -9.32
CA THR A 127 -4.74 -15.02 -10.16
C THR A 127 -4.35 -14.20 -11.37
N SER A 128 -3.08 -13.80 -11.48
CA SER A 128 -2.59 -13.16 -12.70
C SER A 128 -2.61 -14.15 -13.87
N GLN A 129 -3.09 -13.70 -15.02
CA GLN A 129 -3.02 -14.40 -16.30
C GLN A 129 -1.96 -13.77 -17.21
N ALA A 130 -1.08 -12.93 -16.64
CA ALA A 130 0.03 -12.33 -17.36
C ALA A 130 0.81 -13.45 -18.08
N PRO A 131 0.99 -13.37 -19.42
CA PRO A 131 2.04 -14.14 -20.08
C PRO A 131 3.39 -13.84 -19.39
N PRO A 132 4.40 -14.71 -19.52
CA PRO A 132 5.77 -14.37 -19.10
C PRO A 132 6.12 -12.98 -19.66
N GLY A 133 6.28 -12.00 -18.75
CA GLY A 133 5.92 -10.62 -19.01
C GLY A 133 6.83 -9.85 -19.95
N SER A 134 6.62 -8.52 -20.00
CA SER A 134 7.36 -7.67 -20.95
C SER A 134 8.85 -7.83 -20.74
N THR A 135 9.54 -8.06 -21.84
CA THR A 135 10.98 -7.84 -21.88
C THR A 135 11.20 -6.37 -22.17
N ILE A 136 11.63 -5.59 -21.17
CA ILE A 136 12.20 -4.26 -21.42
C ILE A 136 13.55 -4.50 -22.08
N ASN A 137 13.65 -4.18 -23.36
CA ASN A 137 14.90 -4.23 -24.11
C ASN A 137 15.52 -2.83 -24.11
N GLY A 138 16.59 -2.64 -23.35
CA GLY A 138 17.47 -1.50 -23.44
C GLY A 138 18.77 -1.83 -24.15
N ASN A 139 19.64 -0.84 -24.29
CA ASN A 139 20.97 -1.04 -24.87
C ASN A 139 22.05 -1.38 -23.81
N GLY A 140 21.71 -1.41 -22.51
CA GLY A 140 22.68 -1.57 -21.42
C GLY A 140 23.59 -0.39 -21.19
N SER A 141 23.27 0.77 -21.75
CA SER A 141 24.09 1.96 -21.57
C SER A 141 23.88 2.54 -20.19
N VAL A 142 24.99 2.88 -19.54
CA VAL A 142 25.04 3.79 -18.40
C VAL A 142 25.39 5.17 -18.94
N TRP A 143 24.73 6.21 -18.46
CA TRP A 143 25.07 7.60 -18.77
C TRP A 143 25.15 8.44 -17.51
N ASP A 144 26.05 9.42 -17.56
CA ASP A 144 26.14 10.47 -16.54
C ASP A 144 25.00 11.45 -16.76
N VAL A 145 24.16 11.63 -15.74
CA VAL A 145 23.01 12.53 -15.79
C VAL A 145 23.45 14.01 -15.79
N THR A 146 24.69 14.31 -15.39
CA THR A 146 25.22 15.67 -15.24
C THR A 146 25.68 16.33 -16.55
N SER A 147 25.35 15.79 -17.72
CA SER A 147 25.82 16.34 -19.00
C SER A 147 25.37 17.80 -19.17
N TYR A 148 26.35 18.70 -19.13
CA TYR A 148 26.21 20.16 -19.04
C TYR A 148 25.71 20.77 -20.37
N THR A 149 24.47 20.46 -20.79
CA THR A 149 23.81 21.21 -21.86
C THR A 149 23.17 22.46 -21.27
N ALA A 150 23.91 23.57 -21.32
CA ALA A 150 23.43 24.95 -21.17
C ALA A 150 22.50 25.24 -19.96
N ASN A 151 23.09 25.40 -18.76
CA ASN A 151 22.46 26.03 -17.57
C ASN A 151 21.26 25.30 -16.91
N VAL A 152 21.03 23.99 -17.16
CA VAL A 152 19.91 23.23 -16.55
C VAL A 152 20.31 21.83 -16.04
N GLY A 153 21.53 21.66 -15.53
CA GLY A 153 22.07 20.36 -15.10
C GLY A 153 22.58 20.34 -13.66
N LEU A 154 22.56 19.15 -13.04
CA LEU A 154 23.11 18.91 -11.70
C LEU A 154 24.63 19.16 -11.67
N PRO A 155 25.19 19.68 -10.56
CA PRO A 155 26.63 19.78 -10.38
C PRO A 155 27.32 18.40 -10.45
N SER A 156 28.52 18.35 -11.01
CA SER A 156 29.29 17.10 -11.23
C SER A 156 29.85 16.44 -9.96
N THR A 157 29.48 16.89 -8.76
CA THR A 157 29.96 16.37 -7.46
C THR A 157 28.87 16.52 -6.39
N ILE A 158 27.60 16.33 -6.75
CA ILE A 158 26.47 16.68 -5.89
C ILE A 158 26.21 15.67 -4.76
N ASN A 159 26.85 14.50 -4.75
CA ASN A 159 26.61 13.41 -3.81
C ASN A 159 25.11 13.22 -3.46
N PRO A 160 24.30 12.79 -4.44
CA PRO A 160 22.85 12.72 -4.29
C PRO A 160 22.39 11.57 -3.36
N GLY A 161 21.31 11.82 -2.62
CA GLY A 161 20.45 10.85 -1.95
C GLY A 161 21.00 10.18 -0.69
N LEU A 162 21.86 10.84 0.10
CA LEU A 162 22.42 10.31 1.36
C LEU A 162 21.36 10.09 2.44
N ASN A 163 20.50 11.07 2.62
CA ASN A 163 19.52 11.08 3.70
C ASN A 163 18.12 10.74 3.20
N PHE A 164 17.77 11.15 1.97
CA PHE A 164 16.48 10.81 1.39
C PHE A 164 16.48 10.87 -0.13
N HIS A 165 15.56 10.11 -0.71
CA HIS A 165 15.13 10.23 -2.09
C HIS A 165 13.66 9.85 -2.19
N LEU A 166 12.94 10.42 -3.16
CA LEU A 166 11.55 10.12 -3.43
C LEU A 166 11.25 10.37 -4.91
N VAL A 167 10.46 9.50 -5.53
CA VAL A 167 9.98 9.69 -6.91
C VAL A 167 8.54 10.21 -6.85
N VAL A 168 8.28 11.34 -7.52
CA VAL A 168 6.94 11.91 -7.71
C VAL A 168 6.70 12.13 -9.19
N GLY A 169 5.87 11.27 -9.79
CA GLY A 169 5.73 11.22 -11.25
C GLY A 169 7.06 10.92 -11.93
N ASP A 170 7.49 11.80 -12.84
CA ASP A 170 8.77 11.68 -13.55
C ASP A 170 9.93 12.37 -12.82
N VAL A 171 9.72 12.95 -11.64
CA VAL A 171 10.71 13.75 -10.91
C VAL A 171 11.25 12.99 -9.70
N ILE A 172 12.57 12.88 -9.61
CA ILE A 172 13.28 12.36 -8.44
C ILE A 172 13.66 13.54 -7.55
N TYR A 173 13.09 13.62 -6.35
CA TYR A 173 13.51 14.53 -5.28
C TYR A 173 14.53 13.82 -4.39
N PHE A 174 15.61 14.50 -4.02
CA PHE A 174 16.67 13.92 -3.19
C PHE A 174 17.49 15.00 -2.48
N ASP A 175 18.23 14.62 -1.45
CA ASP A 175 19.20 15.50 -0.81
C ASP A 175 20.55 15.49 -1.57
N GLY A 176 21.19 16.63 -1.73
CA GLY A 176 22.45 16.74 -2.48
C GLY A 176 23.47 17.64 -1.80
N GLN A 177 24.66 17.11 -1.55
CA GLN A 177 25.81 17.86 -1.03
C GLN A 177 26.39 18.80 -2.10
N CYS A 178 26.22 20.09 -1.87
CA CYS A 178 26.82 21.14 -2.67
C CYS A 178 28.34 21.19 -2.47
N SER A 179 29.05 21.61 -3.53
CA SER A 179 30.50 21.83 -3.48
C SER A 179 30.88 22.87 -2.43
N SER A 180 32.00 22.67 -1.73
CA SER A 180 32.56 23.65 -0.80
C SER A 180 33.18 24.88 -1.50
N ALA A 181 33.07 24.98 -2.83
CA ALA A 181 33.60 26.10 -3.61
C ALA A 181 32.78 27.37 -3.39
N SER A 182 33.45 28.53 -3.31
CA SER A 182 32.83 29.84 -3.08
C SER A 182 31.83 30.31 -4.16
N TRP A 183 31.72 29.58 -5.26
CA TRP A 183 30.81 29.86 -6.38
C TRP A 183 29.62 28.87 -6.41
N SER A 184 29.49 28.01 -5.39
CA SER A 184 28.39 27.06 -5.27
C SER A 184 27.05 27.78 -5.16
N GLN A 185 26.01 27.20 -5.76
CA GLN A 185 24.64 27.74 -5.77
C GLN A 185 23.88 27.53 -4.45
N CYS A 186 24.50 26.79 -3.52
CA CYS A 186 23.95 26.38 -2.22
C CYS A 186 25.08 26.05 -1.24
N ASN A 187 24.75 25.98 0.05
CA ASN A 187 25.70 25.67 1.11
C ASN A 187 25.28 24.40 1.85
N GLY A 188 26.09 23.34 1.75
CA GLY A 188 25.82 22.11 2.49
C GLY A 188 24.98 21.13 1.71
N ARG A 189 24.17 20.33 2.40
CA ARG A 189 23.37 19.27 1.80
C ARG A 189 21.93 19.73 1.72
N GLU A 190 21.44 19.92 0.50
CA GLU A 190 20.21 20.68 0.25
C GLU A 190 19.19 19.89 -0.56
N LEU A 191 18.00 20.46 -0.79
CA LEU A 191 16.92 19.79 -1.54
C LEU A 191 17.12 19.98 -3.05
N TRP A 192 17.22 18.88 -3.77
CA TRP A 192 17.40 18.82 -5.23
C TRP A 192 16.31 18.01 -5.90
N ALA A 193 16.15 18.24 -7.20
CA ALA A 193 15.24 17.48 -8.04
C ALA A 193 15.86 17.19 -9.42
N TYR A 194 15.44 16.08 -10.02
CA TYR A 194 15.76 15.69 -11.39
C TYR A 194 14.53 15.15 -12.11
N ASP A 195 14.11 15.81 -13.17
CA ASP A 195 13.02 15.40 -14.04
C ASP A 195 13.55 14.48 -15.15
N THR A 196 13.12 13.23 -15.10
CA THR A 196 13.54 12.17 -16.01
C THR A 196 12.91 12.28 -17.40
N SER A 197 11.78 12.99 -17.53
CA SER A 197 11.03 13.15 -18.78
C SER A 197 11.75 14.08 -19.76
N ASN A 198 12.37 15.13 -19.24
CA ASN A 198 13.07 16.17 -20.01
C ASN A 198 14.57 16.28 -19.67
N GLN A 199 15.05 15.46 -18.73
CA GLN A 199 16.45 15.35 -18.31
C GLN A 199 17.00 16.64 -17.67
N THR A 200 16.18 17.35 -16.91
CA THR A 200 16.60 18.59 -16.23
C THR A 200 16.79 18.37 -14.74
N GLY A 201 17.83 18.99 -14.17
CA GLY A 201 18.08 18.95 -12.73
C GLY A 201 18.24 20.34 -12.16
N TRP A 202 17.73 20.56 -10.95
CA TRP A 202 17.78 21.87 -10.29
C TRP A 202 17.88 21.77 -8.78
N LEU A 203 18.48 22.79 -8.17
CA LEU A 203 18.39 23.03 -6.75
C LEU A 203 16.96 23.52 -6.46
N VAL A 204 16.19 22.73 -5.74
CA VAL A 204 14.83 23.08 -5.33
C VAL A 204 14.90 24.18 -4.28
N LYS A 205 15.73 23.96 -3.24
CA LYS A 205 15.87 24.93 -2.15
C LYS A 205 17.19 24.81 -1.42
N ASP A 206 17.84 25.97 -1.20
CA ASP A 206 18.91 26.16 -0.22
C ASP A 206 18.23 26.41 1.14
N ILE A 207 18.12 25.37 1.95
CA ILE A 207 17.44 25.35 3.26
C ILE A 207 18.39 25.93 4.33
N GLY A 208 19.67 25.56 4.29
CA GLY A 208 20.65 25.89 5.31
C GLY A 208 21.65 27.00 4.92
N PRO A 209 22.13 27.83 5.87
CA PRO A 209 23.05 28.93 5.57
C PRO A 209 24.53 28.52 5.45
N SER A 210 24.89 27.26 5.73
CA SER A 210 26.27 26.79 5.92
C SER A 210 26.53 25.42 5.30
N TYR A 211 27.80 25.07 5.09
CA TYR A 211 28.22 23.77 4.54
C TYR A 211 27.70 22.53 5.32
N TYR A 212 27.20 22.72 6.54
CA TYR A 212 26.78 21.64 7.43
C TYR A 212 25.30 21.70 7.80
N SER A 213 24.56 22.61 7.19
CA SER A 213 23.11 22.76 7.34
C SER A 213 22.37 22.21 6.11
N GLY A 214 21.05 22.33 6.10
CA GLY A 214 20.16 21.72 5.13
C GLY A 214 19.77 20.32 5.59
N ASN A 215 20.61 19.31 5.34
CA ASN A 215 20.41 17.89 5.65
C ASN A 215 18.93 17.43 5.60
N PRO A 216 18.19 17.71 4.52
CA PRO A 216 16.79 17.31 4.42
C PRO A 216 16.66 15.79 4.57
N GLY A 217 15.63 15.34 5.28
CA GLY A 217 15.31 13.93 5.48
C GLY A 217 16.22 13.20 6.48
N MET A 218 17.29 13.83 6.98
CA MET A 218 18.19 13.18 7.93
C MET A 218 17.43 12.70 9.17
N TYR A 219 17.72 11.47 9.61
CA TYR A 219 17.09 10.74 10.72
C TYR A 219 15.66 10.24 10.48
N TRP A 220 15.01 10.63 9.39
CA TRP A 220 13.84 9.90 8.90
C TRP A 220 14.32 8.86 7.90
N ASN A 221 13.74 7.66 7.96
CA ASN A 221 13.98 6.66 6.93
C ASN A 221 13.30 7.05 5.61
N GLU A 222 12.17 7.75 5.70
CA GLU A 222 11.33 8.09 4.56
C GLU A 222 10.79 9.51 4.74
N VAL A 223 10.81 10.27 3.63
CA VAL A 223 10.13 11.56 3.54
C VAL A 223 8.65 11.33 3.29
N ILE A 224 7.80 12.08 3.97
CA ILE A 224 6.35 11.92 3.88
C ILE A 224 5.80 12.85 2.80
N LEU A 225 5.15 12.29 1.77
CA LEU A 225 4.40 13.05 0.77
C LEU A 225 2.90 13.00 1.10
N MET A 226 2.30 14.14 1.38
CA MET A 226 0.86 14.30 1.63
C MET A 226 0.26 15.25 0.61
N GLY A 227 -0.53 14.72 -0.32
CA GLY A 227 -0.95 15.46 -1.50
C GLY A 227 0.27 15.94 -2.30
N ASP A 228 0.43 17.25 -2.43
CA ASP A 228 1.55 17.90 -3.11
C ASP A 228 2.64 18.39 -2.14
N THR A 229 2.56 18.08 -0.84
CA THR A 229 3.51 18.59 0.17
C THR A 229 4.42 17.50 0.71
N LEU A 230 5.73 17.70 0.56
CA LEU A 230 6.79 16.92 1.19
C LEU A 230 7.04 17.41 2.61
N TYR A 231 7.06 16.50 3.58
CA TYR A 231 7.40 16.75 4.97
C TYR A 231 8.69 16.03 5.32
N PHE A 232 9.65 16.76 5.88
CA PHE A 232 10.96 16.22 6.22
C PHE A 232 11.66 17.06 7.29
N PRO A 233 12.53 16.45 8.11
CA PRO A 233 13.43 17.19 8.98
C PRO A 233 14.48 17.91 8.15
N ALA A 234 14.86 19.11 8.57
CA ALA A 234 15.97 19.84 7.98
C ALA A 234 16.55 20.87 8.95
N VAL A 235 17.78 21.30 8.67
CA VAL A 235 18.50 22.33 9.45
C VAL A 235 18.48 23.64 8.68
N SER A 236 17.56 24.54 9.03
CA SER A 236 17.45 25.86 8.40
C SER A 236 18.22 26.97 9.12
N THR A 237 18.76 26.70 10.32
CA THR A 237 19.54 27.67 11.11
C THR A 237 20.70 27.00 11.84
N GLY A 238 21.78 27.74 12.12
CA GLY A 238 22.89 27.27 12.96
C GLY A 238 24.26 27.15 12.27
N SER A 239 25.29 26.84 13.07
CA SER A 239 26.67 26.54 12.64
C SER A 239 27.03 25.08 12.99
N TRP A 240 28.28 24.64 12.77
CA TRP A 240 28.77 23.25 12.93
C TRP A 240 28.47 22.55 14.28
N GLN A 241 27.96 23.29 15.27
CA GLN A 241 27.64 22.81 16.63
C GLN A 241 26.24 23.26 17.12
N GLN A 242 25.39 23.79 16.24
CA GLN A 242 24.05 24.32 16.55
C GLN A 242 23.02 23.90 15.48
N SER A 243 23.22 22.73 14.86
CA SER A 243 22.33 22.22 13.82
C SER A 243 21.04 21.78 14.45
N LYS A 244 20.11 22.71 14.53
CA LYS A 244 18.76 22.54 15.05
C LYS A 244 17.90 21.97 13.93
N TYR A 245 17.47 20.71 14.06
CA TYR A 245 16.57 20.10 13.09
C TYR A 245 15.15 20.48 13.43
N GLU A 246 14.40 20.83 12.40
CA GLU A 246 12.99 21.13 12.53
C GLU A 246 12.25 20.42 11.42
N LEU A 247 10.99 20.07 11.68
CA LEU A 247 10.10 19.62 10.63
C LEU A 247 9.87 20.78 9.67
N HIS A 248 10.18 20.54 8.41
CA HIS A 248 9.92 21.43 7.29
C HIS A 248 8.91 20.79 6.35
N ALA A 249 8.23 21.65 5.60
CA ALA A 249 7.31 21.24 4.57
C ALA A 249 7.60 22.00 3.27
N PHE A 250 7.53 21.28 2.15
CA PHE A 250 7.75 21.81 0.81
C PHE A 250 6.63 21.39 -0.13
N ASP A 251 5.88 22.37 -0.64
CA ASP A 251 4.82 22.14 -1.61
C ASP A 251 5.39 22.15 -3.03
N ILE A 252 5.29 21.02 -3.72
CA ILE A 252 5.86 20.82 -5.05
C ILE A 252 5.10 21.60 -6.13
N SER A 253 3.80 21.85 -5.92
CA SER A 253 2.91 22.51 -6.89
C SER A 253 3.23 24.00 -7.01
N ASN A 254 3.56 24.65 -5.89
CA ASN A 254 3.80 26.10 -5.82
C ASN A 254 5.23 26.46 -5.39
N GLN A 255 6.08 25.46 -5.13
CA GLN A 255 7.50 25.61 -4.80
C GLN A 255 7.76 26.39 -3.50
N THR A 256 6.85 26.30 -2.53
CA THR A 256 7.00 26.98 -1.23
C THR A 256 7.63 26.06 -0.19
N LEU A 257 8.59 26.59 0.58
CA LEU A 257 9.18 25.93 1.75
C LEU A 257 8.77 26.70 3.00
N TRP A 258 8.29 26.01 4.02
CA TRP A 258 8.08 26.58 5.35
C TRP A 258 8.52 25.61 6.45
N GLN A 259 8.77 26.18 7.62
CA GLN A 259 9.10 25.45 8.83
C GLN A 259 7.81 25.17 9.59
N VAL A 260 7.59 23.92 9.98
CA VAL A 260 6.38 23.43 10.68
C VAL A 260 6.54 23.52 12.19
N THR A 261 7.72 23.18 12.71
CA THR A 261 8.03 23.18 14.14
C THR A 261 9.12 24.21 14.47
N ASN A 262 9.14 24.77 15.68
CA ASN A 262 10.17 25.74 16.08
C ASN A 262 10.42 25.71 17.59
N SER A 263 11.30 24.82 18.01
CA SER A 263 11.57 24.53 19.42
C SER A 263 12.42 25.60 20.09
N SER A 264 12.34 25.68 21.41
CA SER A 264 13.22 26.54 22.19
C SER A 264 14.56 25.89 22.54
N ASP A 265 14.68 24.57 22.34
CA ASP A 265 15.92 23.83 22.53
C ASP A 265 17.01 24.32 21.54
N PRO A 266 18.27 24.48 21.97
CA PRO A 266 19.38 24.79 21.07
C PRO A 266 19.76 23.63 20.12
N ASN A 267 19.35 22.39 20.41
CA ASN A 267 19.49 21.18 19.61
C ASN A 267 18.19 20.35 19.60
N PRO A 268 17.03 20.91 19.21
CA PRO A 268 15.81 20.13 19.17
C PRO A 268 15.91 19.06 18.09
N ILE A 269 15.85 17.81 18.55
CA ILE A 269 15.80 16.49 17.89
C ILE A 269 16.85 16.27 16.79
N TRP A 270 17.65 15.22 16.73
CA TRP A 270 17.75 13.97 17.47
C TRP A 270 19.01 14.00 18.32
N SER A 271 18.96 13.49 19.55
CA SER A 271 20.19 13.18 20.27
C SER A 271 21.09 12.30 19.37
N GLN A 272 22.39 12.61 19.32
CA GLN A 272 23.41 11.95 18.47
C GLN A 272 23.49 10.41 18.63
N SER A 273 22.67 9.82 19.50
CA SER A 273 22.44 8.40 19.73
C SER A 273 21.52 7.71 18.70
N HIS A 274 20.73 8.44 17.91
CA HIS A 274 19.73 7.84 17.01
C HIS A 274 20.23 7.73 15.56
N ALA A 275 20.29 6.49 15.06
CA ALA A 275 20.81 6.16 13.72
C ALA A 275 19.66 6.19 12.68
N PRO A 276 19.87 6.74 11.46
CA PRO A 276 18.84 7.06 10.46
C PRO A 276 18.22 5.86 9.69
N ASN A 277 18.19 4.66 10.26
CA ASN A 277 17.81 3.42 9.56
C ASN A 277 16.93 2.47 10.41
N ARG A 278 15.86 2.96 11.03
CA ARG A 278 15.07 2.23 12.07
C ARG A 278 13.58 2.18 11.73
N GLU A 279 12.81 1.17 12.15
CA GLU A 279 11.33 1.19 12.08
C GLU A 279 10.71 2.23 13.04
N ALA A 280 11.09 3.50 12.86
CA ALA A 280 10.77 4.61 13.75
C ALA A 280 9.73 5.54 13.13
N LEU A 281 9.29 6.48 13.94
CA LEU A 281 8.52 7.63 13.49
C LEU A 281 9.31 8.40 12.41
N PRO A 282 8.62 8.99 11.40
CA PRO A 282 7.21 9.34 11.39
C PRO A 282 6.26 8.23 10.91
N LYS A 283 4.96 8.37 11.25
CA LYS A 283 3.85 7.58 10.68
C LYS A 283 2.68 8.49 10.33
N VAL A 284 1.91 8.10 9.31
CA VAL A 284 0.73 8.86 8.85
C VAL A 284 -0.54 8.07 9.17
N ILE A 285 -1.54 8.75 9.74
CA ILE A 285 -2.90 8.24 9.91
C ILE A 285 -3.88 9.32 9.49
N GLY A 286 -4.64 9.06 8.43
CA GLY A 286 -5.48 10.09 7.78
C GLY A 286 -4.64 11.30 7.39
N ASP A 287 -5.09 12.50 7.77
CA ASP A 287 -4.38 13.76 7.50
C ASP A 287 -3.35 14.13 8.58
N THR A 288 -2.93 13.18 9.43
CA THR A 288 -2.07 13.48 10.59
C THR A 288 -0.75 12.72 10.51
N ILE A 289 0.36 13.47 10.58
CA ILE A 289 1.72 12.94 10.69
C ILE A 289 2.07 12.88 12.17
N PHE A 290 2.40 11.69 12.67
CA PHE A 290 2.94 11.45 14.00
C PHE A 290 4.45 11.37 13.93
N PHE A 291 5.14 12.07 14.83
CA PHE A 291 6.59 12.14 14.85
C PHE A 291 7.13 12.35 16.27
N GLU A 292 8.39 11.99 16.48
CA GLU A 292 9.13 12.30 17.70
C GLU A 292 9.59 13.77 17.65
N TYR A 293 9.38 14.53 18.72
CA TYR A 293 9.82 15.93 18.80
C TYR A 293 10.10 16.43 20.22
N ASP A 294 11.10 17.31 20.38
CA ASP A 294 11.52 17.97 21.62
C ASP A 294 11.40 19.48 21.47
N ASP A 295 10.50 20.07 22.25
CA ASP A 295 10.23 21.49 22.30
C ASP A 295 11.19 22.27 23.24
N GLY A 296 12.09 21.55 23.92
CA GLY A 296 13.01 22.03 24.94
C GLY A 296 12.38 22.12 26.33
N LEU A 297 11.16 21.64 26.51
CA LEU A 297 10.41 21.66 27.77
C LEU A 297 10.16 20.26 28.33
N THR A 298 9.76 19.31 27.47
CA THR A 298 9.37 17.95 27.88
C THR A 298 10.34 16.86 27.45
N GLY A 299 11.38 17.16 26.66
CA GLY A 299 12.25 16.15 26.05
C GLY A 299 11.62 15.52 24.81
N ASP A 300 12.24 14.45 24.29
CA ASP A 300 11.74 13.74 23.10
C ASP A 300 10.41 13.02 23.43
N GLU A 301 9.31 13.53 22.86
CA GLU A 301 7.94 13.06 23.11
C GLU A 301 7.16 12.82 21.81
N LEU A 302 5.94 12.28 21.90
CA LEU A 302 5.11 12.01 20.73
C LEU A 302 4.37 13.29 20.32
N TRP A 303 4.58 13.72 19.09
CA TRP A 303 3.95 14.89 18.49
C TRP A 303 3.17 14.53 17.23
N ALA A 304 2.25 15.42 16.87
CA ALA A 304 1.41 15.29 15.69
C ALA A 304 1.31 16.60 14.93
N HIS A 305 1.20 16.50 13.60
CA HIS A 305 0.92 17.60 12.70
C HIS A 305 -0.22 17.21 11.76
N ASN A 306 -1.30 18.01 11.76
CA ASN A 306 -2.42 17.81 10.86
C ASN A 306 -2.21 18.64 9.59
N THR A 307 -2.13 17.98 8.45
CA THR A 307 -1.81 18.59 7.17
C THR A 307 -2.97 19.39 6.58
N LEU A 308 -4.21 19.06 6.95
CA LEU A 308 -5.42 19.75 6.47
C LEU A 308 -5.59 21.14 7.08
N ASN A 309 -5.35 21.28 8.39
CA ASN A 309 -5.53 22.54 9.12
C ASN A 309 -4.21 23.23 9.54
N GLY A 310 -3.06 22.58 9.32
CA GLY A 310 -1.73 23.11 9.61
C GLY A 310 -1.37 23.19 11.10
N THR A 311 -2.12 22.52 11.98
CA THR A 311 -1.85 22.54 13.43
C THR A 311 -0.80 21.52 13.84
N THR A 312 0.01 21.86 14.83
CA THR A 312 1.03 20.99 15.41
C THR A 312 0.87 20.97 16.93
N TRP A 313 0.85 19.78 17.55
CA TRP A 313 0.65 19.63 18.98
C TRP A 313 1.40 18.42 19.56
N GLN A 314 1.76 18.50 20.84
CA GLN A 314 2.22 17.36 21.60
C GLN A 314 1.03 16.43 21.88
N VAL A 315 1.14 15.17 21.47
CA VAL A 315 0.09 14.16 21.69
C VAL A 315 0.05 13.76 23.16
N ILE A 316 1.22 13.51 23.74
CA ILE A 316 1.37 13.13 25.15
C ILE A 316 2.78 13.45 25.65
N ASP A 317 2.86 13.87 26.92
CA ASP A 317 4.10 13.85 27.72
C ASP A 317 4.09 12.55 28.54
N LEU A 318 4.89 11.57 28.14
CA LEU A 318 4.91 10.25 28.77
C LEU A 318 5.73 10.24 30.07
N ASN A 319 6.70 11.15 30.24
CA ASN A 319 7.56 11.27 31.42
C ASN A 319 7.25 12.53 32.26
N ILE A 320 5.98 12.65 32.70
CA ILE A 320 5.47 13.80 33.47
C ILE A 320 6.34 14.17 34.69
N GLY A 321 6.75 15.44 34.75
CA GLY A 321 7.28 16.07 35.97
C GLY A 321 8.77 15.86 36.23
N GLN A 322 9.52 15.34 35.26
CA GLN A 322 10.98 15.27 35.31
C GLN A 322 11.58 16.08 34.16
N ASN A 323 12.19 17.22 34.46
CA ASN A 323 12.84 18.04 33.44
C ASN A 323 13.95 17.19 32.77
N TRP A 324 13.94 17.12 31.43
CA TRP A 324 14.98 16.49 30.58
C TRP A 324 15.01 14.96 30.55
N ASN A 325 13.85 14.29 30.58
CA ASN A 325 13.79 12.83 30.41
C ASN A 325 13.00 12.44 29.16
N ASP A 326 13.74 12.05 28.13
CA ASP A 326 13.22 11.60 26.84
C ASP A 326 12.38 10.31 27.00
N SER A 327 11.17 10.29 26.41
CA SER A 327 10.36 9.06 26.31
C SER A 327 10.69 8.24 25.08
N ASN A 328 11.41 8.83 24.10
CA ASN A 328 11.89 8.18 22.87
C ASN A 328 10.81 7.33 22.17
N PRO A 329 9.63 7.92 21.85
CA PRO A 329 8.52 7.20 21.27
C PRO A 329 8.84 6.67 19.86
N GLY A 330 8.66 5.38 19.67
CA GLY A 330 8.90 4.71 18.40
C GLY A 330 10.37 4.46 18.09
N GLU A 331 11.27 4.51 19.08
CA GLU A 331 12.70 4.32 18.84
C GLU A 331 13.04 2.91 18.29
N LYS A 332 12.25 1.90 18.66
CA LYS A 332 12.53 0.49 18.37
C LYS A 332 11.43 -0.19 17.57
N LEU A 333 10.20 0.30 17.65
CA LEU A 333 9.04 -0.28 16.99
C LEU A 333 7.98 0.80 16.76
N THR A 334 7.52 0.91 15.52
CA THR A 334 6.31 1.66 15.16
C THR A 334 5.48 0.93 14.13
N LYS A 335 4.17 0.82 14.35
CA LYS A 335 3.21 0.23 13.41
C LYS A 335 1.90 1.00 13.42
N VAL A 336 1.22 1.01 12.29
CA VAL A 336 -0.18 1.46 12.22
C VAL A 336 -1.02 0.24 11.92
N VAL A 337 -1.99 -0.04 12.79
CA VAL A 337 -2.92 -1.17 12.63
C VAL A 337 -4.32 -0.62 12.87
N ASP A 338 -5.21 -0.78 11.89
CA ASP A 338 -6.61 -0.33 11.96
C ASP A 338 -6.78 1.14 12.40
N GLY A 339 -5.92 2.03 11.88
CA GLY A 339 -5.95 3.46 12.22
C GLY A 339 -5.45 3.82 13.61
N VAL A 340 -4.86 2.88 14.34
CA VAL A 340 -4.22 3.09 15.64
C VAL A 340 -2.70 3.05 15.48
N LEU A 341 -2.00 4.05 16.03
CA LEU A 341 -0.55 4.08 16.09
C LEU A 341 -0.07 3.24 17.26
N TYR A 342 0.72 2.20 17.00
CA TYR A 342 1.45 1.42 17.98
C TYR A 342 2.92 1.83 17.96
N PHE A 343 3.49 2.11 19.11
CA PHE A 343 4.88 2.58 19.22
C PHE A 343 5.47 2.16 20.56
N ASP A 344 6.77 1.89 20.63
CA ASP A 344 7.41 1.69 21.93
C ASP A 344 7.77 3.02 22.60
N ALA A 345 7.80 3.10 23.92
CA ALA A 345 8.31 4.28 24.61
C ALA A 345 8.91 3.91 25.98
N TYR A 346 9.94 4.66 26.37
CA TYR A 346 10.57 4.57 27.67
C TYR A 346 9.79 5.38 28.71
N THR A 347 9.43 4.73 29.82
CA THR A 347 8.95 5.46 31.01
C THR A 347 9.73 5.09 32.26
N SER A 348 10.04 6.10 33.07
CA SER A 348 10.77 5.91 34.33
C SER A 348 10.01 5.03 35.34
N SER A 349 8.69 4.95 35.22
CA SER A 349 7.82 4.14 36.09
C SER A 349 7.93 2.63 35.83
N SER A 350 8.28 2.24 34.60
CA SER A 350 8.31 0.85 34.14
C SER A 350 9.72 0.31 33.88
N ASN A 351 10.74 1.18 33.89
CA ASN A 351 12.17 0.84 33.72
C ASN A 351 12.45 -0.02 32.47
N GLY A 352 11.94 0.42 31.33
CA GLY A 352 12.11 -0.24 30.03
C GLY A 352 11.30 0.46 28.94
N TYR A 353 11.49 0.01 27.71
CA TYR A 353 10.69 0.44 26.56
C TYR A 353 9.51 -0.51 26.43
N PHE A 354 8.30 0.00 26.56
CA PHE A 354 7.08 -0.82 26.47
C PHE A 354 6.27 -0.39 25.27
N LEU A 355 5.44 -1.30 24.75
CA LEU A 355 4.54 -0.98 23.65
C LEU A 355 3.38 -0.12 24.16
N TRP A 356 3.17 1.01 23.51
CA TRP A 356 2.08 1.96 23.67
C TRP A 356 1.23 2.01 22.40
N ALA A 357 0.03 2.54 22.55
CA ALA A 357 -0.89 2.78 21.45
C ALA A 357 -1.53 4.16 21.59
N HIS A 358 -1.76 4.81 20.44
CA HIS A 358 -2.48 6.07 20.33
C HIS A 358 -3.56 5.94 19.25
N ASN A 359 -4.81 6.20 19.63
CA ASN A 359 -5.93 6.23 18.70
C ASN A 359 -6.31 7.69 18.38
N PRO A 360 -6.00 8.19 17.18
CA PRO A 360 -6.28 9.56 16.80
C PRO A 360 -7.78 9.88 16.69
N SER A 361 -8.63 8.87 16.44
CA SER A 361 -10.08 9.10 16.28
C SER A 361 -10.75 9.59 17.57
N ASN A 362 -10.21 9.20 18.73
CA ASN A 362 -10.74 9.57 20.04
C ASN A 362 -9.71 10.25 20.96
N GLY A 363 -8.47 10.42 20.48
CA GLY A 363 -7.37 11.06 21.20
C GLY A 363 -6.80 10.26 22.37
N SER A 364 -7.17 8.99 22.53
CA SER A 364 -6.69 8.17 23.65
C SER A 364 -5.27 7.64 23.42
N THR A 365 -4.48 7.61 24.49
CA THR A 365 -3.14 7.01 24.52
C THR A 365 -3.04 6.07 25.71
N TRP A 366 -2.58 4.84 25.49
CA TRP A 366 -2.49 3.83 26.55
C TRP A 366 -1.28 2.91 26.37
N GLN A 367 -0.75 2.41 27.47
CA GLN A 367 0.26 1.36 27.45
C GLN A 367 -0.44 0.03 27.15
N THR A 368 0.03 -0.70 26.14
CA THR A 368 -0.61 -1.94 25.67
C THR A 368 -0.39 -3.11 26.64
N SER A 369 0.80 -3.20 27.24
CA SER A 369 1.18 -4.20 28.22
C SER A 369 2.33 -3.70 29.09
N SER A 370 2.26 -3.98 30.40
CA SER A 370 3.34 -3.74 31.34
C SER A 370 4.23 -4.98 31.57
N ASN A 371 3.88 -6.12 30.97
CA ASN A 371 4.53 -7.40 31.26
C ASN A 371 5.68 -7.72 30.31
N VAL A 372 5.65 -7.18 29.09
CA VAL A 372 6.67 -7.38 28.05
C VAL A 372 7.22 -6.03 27.61
N ALA A 373 8.55 -5.91 27.58
CA ALA A 373 9.25 -4.76 27.07
C ALA A 373 9.77 -5.04 25.64
N VAL A 374 9.72 -4.03 24.77
CA VAL A 374 10.38 -4.05 23.47
C VAL A 374 11.89 -3.93 23.69
N SER A 375 12.61 -4.99 23.32
CA SER A 375 13.95 -5.25 23.85
C SER A 375 15.07 -5.05 22.84
N CYS A 376 14.73 -4.72 21.59
CA CYS A 376 15.73 -4.45 20.58
C CYS A 376 16.57 -3.23 20.94
N THR A 377 17.84 -3.28 20.56
CA THR A 377 18.82 -2.21 20.78
C THR A 377 19.30 -1.76 19.43
N PRO A 378 18.69 -0.71 18.86
CA PRO A 378 19.02 -0.30 17.51
C PRO A 378 20.43 0.30 17.47
N ALA A 379 21.13 0.07 16.36
CA ALA A 379 22.50 0.51 16.12
C ALA A 379 22.69 0.77 14.62
N SER A 380 23.81 1.35 14.21
CA SER A 380 24.10 1.56 12.77
C SER A 380 24.08 0.28 11.93
N SER A 381 24.12 -0.90 12.57
CA SER A 381 24.12 -2.22 11.96
C SER A 381 22.89 -3.07 12.32
N VAL A 382 21.85 -2.52 12.95
CA VAL A 382 20.68 -3.25 13.47
C VAL A 382 19.42 -2.44 13.18
N ARG A 383 18.38 -3.07 12.59
CA ARG A 383 17.13 -2.37 12.21
C ARG A 383 15.99 -2.51 13.21
N CYS A 384 15.98 -3.58 14.01
CA CYS A 384 14.87 -3.88 14.93
C CYS A 384 13.54 -4.04 14.21
N GLU A 385 13.48 -5.04 13.32
CA GLU A 385 12.33 -5.28 12.46
C GLU A 385 11.22 -6.00 13.21
N SER A 386 9.99 -5.57 12.92
CA SER A 386 8.76 -6.16 13.40
C SER A 386 7.77 -6.30 12.24
N THR A 387 6.79 -7.19 12.37
CA THR A 387 5.76 -7.36 11.32
C THR A 387 4.37 -7.42 11.92
N VAL A 388 3.36 -7.16 11.09
CA VAL A 388 1.94 -7.28 11.47
C VAL A 388 1.28 -8.28 10.53
N VAL A 389 0.63 -9.29 11.09
CA VAL A 389 -0.20 -10.25 10.36
C VAL A 389 -1.50 -10.42 11.13
N ASP A 390 -2.64 -10.28 10.47
CA ASP A 390 -3.99 -10.45 11.05
C ASP A 390 -4.21 -9.69 12.37
N GLY A 391 -3.77 -8.44 12.45
CA GLY A 391 -3.89 -7.62 13.67
C GLY A 391 -3.00 -8.08 14.82
N ILE A 392 -1.97 -8.90 14.55
CA ILE A 392 -0.99 -9.33 15.54
C ILE A 392 0.36 -8.72 15.19
N ILE A 393 0.93 -7.94 16.11
CA ILE A 393 2.26 -7.35 16.00
C ILE A 393 3.27 -8.36 16.55
N TYR A 394 4.19 -8.81 15.70
CA TYR A 394 5.30 -9.69 16.06
C TYR A 394 6.59 -8.88 16.19
N PHE A 395 7.29 -9.03 17.32
CA PHE A 395 8.44 -8.19 17.65
C PHE A 395 9.41 -8.86 18.63
N GLN A 396 10.61 -8.29 18.73
CA GLN A 396 11.60 -8.70 19.72
C GLN A 396 11.22 -8.21 21.13
N GLY A 397 10.77 -9.11 22.00
CA GLY A 397 10.32 -8.79 23.35
C GLY A 397 11.19 -9.41 24.44
N ILE A 398 11.05 -8.93 25.68
CA ILE A 398 11.60 -9.54 26.89
C ILE A 398 10.62 -9.37 28.05
N GLU A 399 10.54 -10.33 28.97
CA GLU A 399 9.72 -10.13 30.17
C GLU A 399 10.24 -8.98 31.04
N SER A 400 9.32 -8.15 31.54
CA SER A 400 9.60 -7.00 32.41
C SER A 400 10.25 -7.36 33.76
N THR A 401 10.05 -8.59 34.24
CA THR A 401 10.63 -9.06 35.50
C THR A 401 11.95 -9.78 35.27
N PHE A 402 13.07 -9.05 35.29
CA PHE A 402 14.43 -9.59 35.20
C PHE A 402 14.80 -10.42 36.45
N ASN A 403 14.28 -11.64 36.54
CA ASN A 403 14.71 -12.64 37.51
C ASN A 403 15.54 -13.72 36.80
N SER A 404 16.15 -14.63 37.56
CA SER A 404 17.03 -15.67 37.01
C SER A 404 16.33 -16.73 36.15
N ASN A 405 15.03 -16.59 35.86
CA ASN A 405 14.21 -17.57 35.14
C ASN A 405 13.46 -16.93 33.94
N THR A 406 13.91 -15.78 33.41
CA THR A 406 13.33 -15.19 32.20
C THR A 406 13.78 -15.90 30.93
N ASN A 407 12.94 -15.89 29.90
CA ASN A 407 13.21 -16.53 28.61
C ASN A 407 14.21 -15.72 27.77
N GLY A 408 14.58 -14.51 28.21
CA GLY A 408 15.51 -13.64 27.49
C GLY A 408 14.80 -12.84 26.39
N LYS A 409 15.58 -12.30 25.46
CA LYS A 409 15.03 -11.60 24.28
C LYS A 409 14.55 -12.63 23.26
N GLU A 410 13.25 -12.69 23.01
CA GLU A 410 12.61 -13.74 22.21
C GLU A 410 11.53 -13.14 21.27
N LEU A 411 10.85 -13.99 20.50
CA LEU A 411 9.78 -13.55 19.59
C LEU A 411 8.50 -13.43 20.39
N TRP A 412 7.98 -12.21 20.48
CA TRP A 412 6.72 -11.89 21.16
C TRP A 412 5.68 -11.44 20.16
N ALA A 413 4.42 -11.67 20.53
CA ALA A 413 3.26 -11.26 19.77
C ALA A 413 2.32 -10.42 20.64
N TYR A 414 1.67 -9.43 20.03
CA TYR A 414 0.62 -8.63 20.64
C TYR A 414 -0.58 -8.55 19.70
N SER A 415 -1.76 -8.99 20.17
CA SER A 415 -3.00 -8.90 19.40
C SER A 415 -3.66 -7.54 19.65
N THR A 416 -3.85 -6.77 18.58
CA THR A 416 -4.58 -5.49 18.62
C THR A 416 -6.07 -5.70 18.86
N LEU A 417 -6.61 -6.88 18.50
CA LEU A 417 -8.02 -7.24 18.67
C LEU A 417 -8.43 -7.42 20.14
N ASN A 418 -7.61 -8.10 20.94
CA ASN A 418 -7.95 -8.45 22.33
C ASN A 418 -7.00 -7.84 23.38
N GLY A 419 -5.97 -7.10 22.96
CA GLY A 419 -5.02 -6.43 23.84
C GLY A 419 -4.08 -7.37 24.62
N SER A 420 -3.92 -8.62 24.18
CA SER A 420 -3.06 -9.60 24.86
C SER A 420 -1.67 -9.69 24.24
N ALA A 421 -0.65 -9.82 25.09
CA ALA A 421 0.71 -10.13 24.67
C ALA A 421 1.12 -11.54 25.13
N TRP A 422 1.81 -12.29 24.27
CA TRP A 422 2.32 -13.64 24.59
C TRP A 422 3.67 -13.91 23.93
N LEU A 423 4.41 -14.86 24.50
CA LEU A 423 5.64 -15.39 23.91
C LEU A 423 5.25 -16.26 22.71
N ALA A 424 5.59 -15.83 21.50
CA ALA A 424 5.26 -16.53 20.26
C ALA A 424 6.21 -17.69 20.01
N ALA A 425 7.52 -17.47 20.18
CA ALA A 425 8.53 -18.51 20.09
C ALA A 425 9.64 -18.30 21.11
N ASP A 426 10.02 -19.39 21.79
CA ASP A 426 11.18 -19.49 22.67
C ASP A 426 12.32 -20.17 21.90
N ILE A 427 13.08 -19.38 21.15
CA ILE A 427 14.09 -19.87 20.21
C ILE A 427 15.30 -20.43 20.98
N ASN A 428 15.62 -19.86 22.16
CA ASN A 428 16.71 -20.32 23.03
C ASN A 428 16.24 -21.02 24.32
N ASN A 429 15.55 -22.15 24.17
CA ASN A 429 15.08 -22.96 25.30
C ASN A 429 16.18 -23.79 26.02
N VAL A 430 17.45 -23.36 25.97
CA VAL A 430 18.61 -24.10 26.52
C VAL A 430 19.10 -23.60 27.88
N GLY A 431 18.44 -22.59 28.45
CA GLY A 431 18.71 -22.10 29.80
C GLY A 431 18.30 -20.63 29.99
N SER A 432 18.04 -20.24 31.24
CA SER A 432 17.63 -18.89 31.63
C SER A 432 18.55 -17.80 31.08
N ASN A 433 17.96 -16.74 30.50
CA ASN A 433 18.63 -15.53 30.00
C ASN A 433 19.45 -15.67 28.70
N SER A 434 19.10 -16.63 27.85
CA SER A 434 19.68 -16.73 26.51
C SER A 434 18.90 -15.82 25.57
N ASN A 435 19.56 -14.94 24.80
CA ASN A 435 18.88 -13.98 23.94
C ASN A 435 18.92 -14.48 22.49
N SER A 436 17.77 -14.66 21.85
CA SER A 436 17.70 -15.00 20.43
C SER A 436 17.66 -13.78 19.52
N GLU A 437 17.25 -12.61 20.03
CA GLU A 437 17.22 -11.35 19.27
C GLU A 437 16.54 -11.46 17.89
N PRO A 438 15.29 -12.01 17.81
CA PRO A 438 14.59 -12.18 16.54
C PRO A 438 14.27 -10.85 15.87
N GLY A 439 14.46 -10.78 14.56
CA GLY A 439 14.18 -9.58 13.78
C GLY A 439 15.26 -8.50 13.88
N LYS A 440 16.45 -8.83 14.37
CA LYS A 440 17.54 -7.85 14.53
C LYS A 440 17.90 -7.16 13.20
N HIS A 441 17.89 -7.90 12.10
CA HIS A 441 18.17 -7.39 10.76
C HIS A 441 16.97 -7.50 9.82
N PHE A 442 16.16 -8.56 9.89
CA PHE A 442 14.96 -8.71 9.07
C PHE A 442 13.85 -9.51 9.76
N MET A 443 12.60 -9.13 9.49
CA MET A 443 11.40 -9.90 9.82
C MET A 443 10.37 -9.67 8.71
N ILE A 444 10.01 -10.71 7.98
CA ILE A 444 9.14 -10.63 6.80
C ILE A 444 8.08 -11.73 6.88
N ALA A 445 6.82 -11.36 6.68
CA ALA A 445 5.72 -12.32 6.54
C ALA A 445 5.54 -12.72 5.08
N ILE A 446 5.39 -14.02 4.82
CA ILE A 446 5.12 -14.61 3.50
C ILE A 446 4.00 -15.63 3.69
N GLY A 447 2.79 -15.31 3.23
CA GLY A 447 1.61 -16.11 3.52
C GLY A 447 1.31 -16.18 5.02
N ASP A 448 1.14 -17.40 5.55
CA ASP A 448 0.83 -17.68 6.96
C ASP A 448 2.10 -17.89 7.83
N GLU A 449 3.26 -17.54 7.30
CA GLU A 449 4.55 -17.75 7.95
C GLU A 449 5.34 -16.44 8.07
N ILE A 450 6.12 -16.34 9.15
CA ILE A 450 7.01 -15.22 9.43
C ILE A 450 8.44 -15.74 9.41
N TYR A 451 9.29 -15.11 8.61
CA TYR A 451 10.70 -15.41 8.50
C TYR A 451 11.53 -14.27 9.08
N PHE A 452 12.50 -14.59 9.92
CA PHE A 452 13.31 -13.59 10.62
C PHE A 452 14.69 -14.12 10.95
N ASP A 453 15.65 -13.22 11.20
CA ASP A 453 16.95 -13.62 11.74
C ASP A 453 16.90 -13.74 13.26
N ALA A 454 17.49 -14.80 13.83
CA ALA A 454 17.63 -14.98 15.27
C ALA A 454 18.82 -15.88 15.63
N ASP A 455 19.46 -15.62 16.78
CA ASP A 455 20.47 -16.47 17.41
C ASP A 455 19.80 -17.66 18.09
N GLY A 456 20.23 -18.88 17.76
CA GLY A 456 19.60 -20.07 18.30
C GLY A 456 20.54 -21.25 18.50
N TRP A 457 19.98 -22.29 19.12
CA TRP A 457 20.58 -23.62 19.21
C TRP A 457 19.76 -24.62 18.42
N TRP A 458 20.42 -25.46 17.64
CA TRP A 458 19.75 -26.46 16.81
C TRP A 458 20.45 -27.82 16.89
N ASP A 459 19.65 -28.88 16.84
CA ASP A 459 20.08 -30.27 16.72
C ASP A 459 19.82 -30.70 15.27
N ASP A 460 20.88 -31.05 14.54
CA ASP A 460 20.80 -31.52 13.16
C ASP A 460 20.35 -33.00 13.03
N GLY A 461 19.85 -33.57 14.13
CA GLY A 461 19.36 -34.94 14.21
C GLY A 461 20.38 -35.93 14.76
N ASP A 462 21.55 -35.46 15.23
CA ASP A 462 22.57 -36.28 15.87
C ASP A 462 22.41 -36.38 17.40
N GLY A 463 21.47 -35.64 17.97
CA GLY A 463 21.16 -35.63 19.40
C GLY A 463 21.94 -34.57 20.19
N PHE A 464 22.67 -33.66 19.53
CA PHE A 464 23.46 -32.61 20.17
C PHE A 464 23.08 -31.22 19.66
N LEU A 465 22.61 -30.39 20.60
CA LEU A 465 22.38 -28.97 20.34
C LEU A 465 23.70 -28.23 20.10
N ARG A 466 23.77 -27.52 18.97
CA ARG A 466 24.88 -26.63 18.60
C ARG A 466 24.35 -25.20 18.50
N ASN A 467 25.11 -24.23 19.00
CA ASN A 467 24.82 -22.83 18.71
C ASN A 467 25.06 -22.60 17.21
N VAL A 468 23.99 -22.26 16.49
CA VAL A 468 24.06 -21.94 15.06
C VAL A 468 24.35 -20.46 14.83
N GLY A 469 24.26 -19.64 15.89
CA GLY A 469 24.35 -18.19 15.80
C GLY A 469 23.11 -17.59 15.15
N HIS A 470 23.19 -16.31 14.77
CA HIS A 470 22.15 -15.65 13.99
C HIS A 470 21.99 -16.28 12.60
N GLU A 471 20.88 -16.98 12.40
CA GLU A 471 20.47 -17.64 11.14
C GLU A 471 18.98 -17.38 10.86
N VAL A 472 18.44 -17.94 9.76
CA VAL A 472 17.04 -17.72 9.36
C VAL A 472 16.12 -18.70 10.09
N TRP A 473 15.15 -18.16 10.81
CA TRP A 473 14.10 -18.90 11.51
C TRP A 473 12.75 -18.64 10.86
N GLY A 474 11.88 -19.65 10.89
CA GLY A 474 10.48 -19.55 10.48
C GLY A 474 9.55 -19.71 11.69
N TYR A 475 8.40 -19.03 11.64
CA TYR A 475 7.29 -19.17 12.58
C TYR A 475 5.98 -19.29 11.80
N SER A 476 5.20 -20.33 12.08
CA SER A 476 3.89 -20.55 11.47
C SER A 476 2.81 -19.98 12.38
N ILE A 477 1.99 -19.08 11.83
CA ILE A 477 0.96 -18.37 12.58
C ILE A 477 -0.21 -19.31 12.90
N SER A 478 -0.64 -20.14 11.95
CA SER A 478 -1.76 -21.06 12.13
C SER A 478 -1.58 -22.09 13.25
N ASN A 479 -0.35 -22.52 13.53
CA ASN A 479 -0.09 -23.59 14.51
C ASN A 479 0.93 -23.23 15.61
N GLY A 480 1.55 -22.05 15.54
CA GLY A 480 2.50 -21.56 16.53
C GLY A 480 3.84 -22.30 16.57
N SER A 481 4.14 -23.13 15.57
CA SER A 481 5.44 -23.82 15.47
C SER A 481 6.52 -22.89 14.93
N TYR A 482 7.76 -23.15 15.32
CA TYR A 482 8.94 -22.45 14.83
C TYR A 482 10.06 -23.44 14.52
N TRP A 483 10.91 -23.10 13.55
CA TRP A 483 11.99 -23.97 13.09
C TRP A 483 13.17 -23.15 12.57
N LEU A 484 14.35 -23.76 12.55
CA LEU A 484 15.50 -23.24 11.81
C LEU A 484 15.22 -23.44 10.32
N ALA A 485 14.82 -22.38 9.63
CA ALA A 485 14.43 -22.42 8.23
C ALA A 485 15.65 -22.55 7.31
N TYR A 486 16.72 -21.81 7.57
CA TYR A 486 17.95 -21.91 6.79
C TYR A 486 19.20 -21.62 7.61
N ASN A 487 20.15 -22.55 7.56
CA ASN A 487 21.50 -22.37 8.10
C ASN A 487 22.48 -22.13 6.95
N SER A 488 22.92 -20.89 6.81
CA SER A 488 23.81 -20.49 5.72
C SER A 488 25.27 -20.93 5.89
N ARG A 489 25.66 -21.44 7.08
CA ARG A 489 26.98 -22.02 7.30
C ARG A 489 26.99 -23.53 7.11
N VAL A 490 27.74 -23.98 6.11
CA VAL A 490 28.19 -25.38 6.04
C VAL A 490 29.26 -25.60 7.12
N GLU A 491 29.04 -26.57 8.00
CA GLU A 491 29.83 -26.87 9.21
C GLU A 491 31.36 -26.67 9.06
N SER A 492 31.88 -25.53 9.54
CA SER A 492 33.31 -25.25 9.65
C SER A 492 33.67 -25.03 11.12
N THR A 493 34.43 -25.98 11.65
CA THR A 493 34.48 -26.38 13.06
C THR A 493 35.32 -25.50 14.01
N THR A 494 35.43 -24.17 13.85
CA THR A 494 36.31 -23.42 14.78
C THR A 494 35.91 -22.02 15.26
N THR A 495 34.81 -21.39 14.83
CA THR A 495 34.35 -20.13 15.45
C THR A 495 32.82 -19.98 15.46
N PRO A 496 32.19 -19.79 16.64
CA PRO A 496 30.74 -19.62 16.79
C PRO A 496 30.37 -18.15 16.60
N LEU A 497 30.26 -17.72 15.34
CA LEU A 497 29.68 -16.43 14.99
C LEU A 497 28.72 -16.69 13.82
N GLY A 498 27.42 -16.50 14.04
CA GLY A 498 26.37 -16.70 13.02
C GLY A 498 26.59 -15.86 11.76
N SER A 499 25.79 -16.10 10.73
CA SER A 499 25.94 -15.44 9.43
C SER A 499 25.32 -14.04 9.34
N ASN A 500 24.47 -13.65 10.29
CA ASN A 500 23.71 -12.40 10.28
C ASN A 500 22.92 -12.21 8.97
N PRO A 501 21.94 -13.10 8.69
CA PRO A 501 21.15 -13.00 7.47
C PRO A 501 20.33 -11.71 7.47
N GLY A 502 20.11 -11.13 6.30
CA GLY A 502 19.35 -9.90 6.12
C GLY A 502 20.10 -8.59 6.42
N TYR A 503 21.35 -8.67 6.90
CA TYR A 503 22.11 -7.49 7.35
C TYR A 503 22.27 -6.38 6.29
N ARG A 504 22.55 -6.76 5.05
CA ARG A 504 22.68 -5.82 3.93
C ARG A 504 21.46 -5.81 3.03
N LEU A 505 20.87 -6.99 2.83
CA LEU A 505 19.75 -7.17 1.92
C LEU A 505 18.77 -8.19 2.46
N SER A 506 17.47 -7.88 2.40
CA SER A 506 16.37 -8.80 2.69
C SER A 506 15.12 -8.41 1.90
N TYR A 507 14.60 -9.30 1.05
CA TYR A 507 13.37 -9.11 0.28
C TYR A 507 12.56 -10.39 0.17
N ALA A 508 11.23 -10.27 0.14
CA ALA A 508 10.35 -11.31 -0.35
C ALA A 508 9.87 -10.94 -1.76
N ILE A 509 10.00 -11.87 -2.71
CA ILE A 509 9.43 -11.76 -4.05
C ILE A 509 8.70 -13.08 -4.32
N GLY A 510 7.36 -13.04 -4.33
CA GLY A 510 6.54 -14.25 -4.29
C GLY A 510 6.89 -15.13 -3.08
N ASP A 511 7.00 -16.44 -3.31
CA ASP A 511 7.34 -17.45 -2.29
C ASP A 511 8.86 -17.59 -2.07
N LYS A 512 9.65 -16.56 -2.39
CA LYS A 512 11.12 -16.60 -2.21
C LYS A 512 11.59 -15.45 -1.35
N LEU A 513 12.31 -15.81 -0.30
CA LEU A 513 13.05 -14.92 0.55
C LEU A 513 14.50 -14.80 0.05
N TYR A 514 14.89 -13.59 -0.34
CA TYR A 514 16.25 -13.23 -0.71
C TYR A 514 16.91 -12.53 0.47
N PHE A 515 18.13 -12.95 0.83
CA PHE A 515 18.84 -12.33 1.93
C PHE A 515 20.35 -12.38 1.76
N SER A 516 21.05 -11.37 2.26
CA SER A 516 22.50 -11.38 2.39
C SER A 516 22.90 -12.15 3.65
N ALA A 517 23.93 -13.00 3.60
CA ALA A 517 24.47 -13.66 4.79
C ALA A 517 26.00 -13.84 4.70
N ALA A 518 26.71 -13.82 5.84
CA ALA A 518 28.15 -13.96 5.88
C ALA A 518 28.61 -15.38 5.48
N ASP A 519 29.47 -15.44 4.45
CA ASP A 519 30.10 -16.67 3.96
C ASP A 519 31.38 -16.98 4.77
N PRO A 520 31.77 -18.26 4.99
CA PRO A 520 33.04 -18.56 5.65
C PRO A 520 34.21 -17.89 4.93
N GLN A 521 34.98 -17.10 5.68
CA GLN A 521 36.15 -16.32 5.24
C GLN A 521 36.98 -17.01 4.15
N PRO A 522 37.46 -16.26 3.13
CA PRO A 522 37.84 -14.85 3.19
C PRO A 522 36.88 -13.83 2.51
N TYR A 523 35.67 -14.22 2.13
CA TYR A 523 34.77 -13.37 1.33
C TYR A 523 33.72 -12.63 2.18
N GLY A 524 33.17 -11.53 1.65
CA GLY A 524 32.08 -10.74 2.28
C GLY A 524 30.72 -11.47 2.22
N PRO A 525 29.62 -10.87 2.72
CA PRO A 525 28.31 -11.52 2.73
C PRO A 525 27.77 -11.83 1.33
N GLY A 526 27.51 -13.09 1.02
CA GLY A 526 26.92 -13.52 -0.26
C GLY A 526 25.40 -13.35 -0.30
N LEU A 527 24.80 -13.59 -1.48
CA LEU A 527 23.34 -13.66 -1.63
C LEU A 527 22.87 -15.11 -1.45
N PHE A 528 21.76 -15.27 -0.72
CA PHE A 528 21.09 -16.54 -0.49
C PHE A 528 19.61 -16.40 -0.82
N VAL A 529 19.00 -17.52 -1.19
CA VAL A 529 17.56 -17.63 -1.48
C VAL A 529 17.00 -18.76 -0.63
N TYR A 530 15.83 -18.54 -0.05
CA TYR A 530 15.03 -19.56 0.59
C TYR A 530 13.64 -19.58 -0.06
N ASP A 531 13.27 -20.72 -0.62
CA ASP A 531 11.95 -20.96 -1.19
C ASP A 531 11.00 -21.44 -0.09
N THR A 532 10.04 -20.59 0.26
CA THR A 532 9.10 -20.84 1.36
C THR A 532 8.03 -21.86 0.97
N SER A 533 7.86 -22.17 -0.32
CA SER A 533 6.90 -23.19 -0.77
C SER A 533 7.47 -24.61 -0.64
N THR A 534 8.79 -24.77 -0.79
CA THR A 534 9.49 -26.06 -0.71
C THR A 534 10.32 -26.24 0.56
N HIS A 535 10.54 -25.17 1.33
CA HIS A 535 11.43 -25.09 2.49
C HIS A 535 12.88 -25.42 2.12
N GLU A 536 13.29 -25.12 0.89
CA GLU A 536 14.64 -25.33 0.38
C GLU A 536 15.36 -23.98 0.21
N GLY A 537 16.62 -23.91 0.67
CA GLY A 537 17.45 -22.73 0.44
C GLY A 537 18.79 -23.06 -0.21
N TRP A 538 19.35 -22.07 -0.91
CA TRP A 538 20.65 -22.20 -1.57
C TRP A 538 21.39 -20.87 -1.59
N LYS A 539 22.73 -20.99 -1.64
CA LYS A 539 23.61 -19.86 -1.92
C LYS A 539 23.60 -19.57 -3.41
N VAL A 540 23.69 -18.29 -3.74
CA VAL A 540 23.75 -17.81 -5.11
C VAL A 540 25.22 -17.70 -5.56
N ASP A 541 25.73 -18.73 -6.25
CA ASP A 541 27.16 -18.87 -6.60
C ASP A 541 27.76 -17.74 -7.46
N GLY A 542 26.92 -16.99 -8.21
CA GLY A 542 27.36 -15.86 -9.03
C GLY A 542 27.75 -14.61 -8.23
N ILE A 543 27.27 -14.49 -6.99
CA ILE A 543 27.45 -13.32 -6.13
C ILE A 543 28.34 -13.68 -4.95
N ARG A 544 29.50 -13.02 -4.89
CA ARG A 544 30.49 -13.23 -3.84
C ARG A 544 30.28 -12.30 -2.64
N ASP A 545 29.82 -11.08 -2.88
CA ASP A 545 29.65 -10.07 -1.83
C ASP A 545 28.54 -9.08 -2.22
N VAL A 546 27.38 -9.14 -1.57
CA VAL A 546 26.30 -8.15 -1.69
C VAL A 546 26.72 -6.89 -0.96
N LYS A 547 26.66 -5.72 -1.60
CA LYS A 547 27.04 -4.43 -0.99
C LYS A 547 25.85 -3.68 -0.42
N GLY A 548 26.15 -2.53 0.17
CA GLY A 548 25.16 -1.66 0.79
C GLY A 548 24.83 -2.02 2.23
N HIS A 549 23.94 -1.22 2.78
CA HIS A 549 23.34 -1.41 4.08
C HIS A 549 21.83 -1.35 3.91
N PHE A 550 21.10 -2.26 4.52
CA PHE A 550 19.64 -2.13 4.66
C PHE A 550 18.86 -1.90 3.35
N ASN A 551 19.18 -2.64 2.30
CA ASN A 551 18.55 -2.54 0.97
C ASN A 551 18.81 -1.23 0.20
N THR A 552 19.54 -0.23 0.73
CA THR A 552 19.68 1.10 0.10
C THR A 552 20.32 1.09 -1.29
N GLN A 553 21.00 0.01 -1.65
CA GLN A 553 21.65 -0.20 -2.95
C GLN A 553 21.00 -1.34 -3.74
N SER A 554 19.70 -1.55 -3.54
CA SER A 554 18.96 -2.60 -4.23
C SER A 554 17.52 -2.19 -4.48
N VAL A 555 16.98 -2.64 -5.61
CA VAL A 555 15.59 -2.41 -6.00
C VAL A 555 15.03 -3.69 -6.60
N VAL A 556 13.74 -3.93 -6.38
CA VAL A 556 13.00 -5.00 -7.05
C VAL A 556 12.24 -4.40 -8.22
N MET A 557 12.51 -4.88 -9.44
CA MET A 557 11.79 -4.53 -10.66
C MET A 557 11.17 -5.79 -11.28
N GLY A 558 9.88 -5.99 -11.00
CA GLY A 558 9.19 -7.25 -11.30
C GLY A 558 9.87 -8.42 -10.57
N ASP A 559 10.28 -9.44 -11.33
CA ASP A 559 11.04 -10.59 -10.81
C ASP A 559 12.54 -10.36 -10.61
N ASN A 560 13.00 -9.15 -10.91
CA ASN A 560 14.41 -8.85 -10.92
C ASN A 560 14.79 -8.15 -9.62
N LEU A 561 15.61 -8.81 -8.82
CA LEU A 561 16.34 -8.15 -7.76
C LEU A 561 17.60 -7.53 -8.36
N ILE A 562 17.65 -6.21 -8.38
CA ILE A 562 18.79 -5.44 -8.84
C ILE A 562 19.52 -4.94 -7.61
N MET A 563 20.84 -5.12 -7.57
CA MET A 563 21.64 -4.79 -6.40
C MET A 563 23.07 -4.46 -6.78
N ASP A 564 23.74 -3.69 -5.94
CA ASP A 564 25.19 -3.60 -5.99
C ASP A 564 25.84 -4.83 -5.35
N ALA A 565 26.70 -5.52 -6.09
CA ALA A 565 27.39 -6.70 -5.60
C ALA A 565 28.73 -6.96 -6.32
N MET A 566 29.61 -7.72 -5.69
CA MET A 566 30.83 -8.24 -6.32
C MET A 566 30.58 -9.63 -6.91
N PRO A 567 30.95 -9.87 -8.19
CA PRO A 567 30.84 -11.18 -8.81
C PRO A 567 31.90 -12.18 -8.31
N ALA A 568 31.62 -13.48 -8.46
CA ALA A 568 32.58 -14.54 -8.15
C ALA A 568 33.72 -14.65 -9.20
N HIS A 569 34.92 -15.08 -8.77
CA HIS A 569 36.06 -15.25 -9.67
C HIS A 569 35.79 -16.37 -10.70
N GLY A 570 35.84 -16.04 -11.99
CA GLY A 570 35.65 -17.01 -13.09
C GLY A 570 34.66 -16.57 -14.17
N TYR A 571 33.88 -15.51 -13.92
CA TYR A 571 32.90 -14.97 -14.86
C TYR A 571 33.44 -13.88 -15.80
N GLY A 572 34.75 -13.68 -15.88
CA GLY A 572 35.39 -12.77 -16.85
C GLY A 572 35.45 -11.28 -16.47
N CYS A 573 34.92 -10.88 -15.31
CA CYS A 573 34.94 -9.52 -14.76
C CYS A 573 36.04 -9.36 -13.67
N ASN A 574 36.53 -8.13 -13.46
CA ASN A 574 37.49 -7.83 -12.39
C ASN A 574 36.78 -7.96 -11.03
N ALA A 575 37.52 -8.21 -9.94
CA ALA A 575 36.97 -8.46 -8.60
C ALA A 575 36.40 -7.21 -7.89
N GLN A 576 35.68 -6.34 -8.60
CA GLN A 576 35.23 -5.01 -8.18
C GLN A 576 33.68 -4.97 -8.05
N ASN A 577 33.12 -3.90 -7.49
CA ASN A 577 31.68 -3.73 -7.32
C ASN A 577 31.00 -3.50 -8.69
N GLU A 578 29.88 -4.17 -8.92
CA GLU A 578 29.11 -4.12 -10.16
C GLU A 578 27.60 -4.11 -9.87
N LEU A 579 26.84 -3.43 -10.72
CA LEU A 579 25.37 -3.51 -10.71
C LEU A 579 24.95 -4.89 -11.23
N MET A 580 24.36 -5.70 -10.35
CA MET A 580 23.96 -7.08 -10.61
C MET A 580 22.44 -7.19 -10.66
N ILE A 581 21.93 -8.04 -11.55
CA ILE A 581 20.51 -8.31 -11.73
C ILE A 581 20.28 -9.81 -11.54
N HIS A 582 19.36 -10.17 -10.65
CA HIS A 582 18.95 -11.55 -10.39
C HIS A 582 17.47 -11.73 -10.70
N SER A 583 17.13 -12.61 -11.64
CA SER A 583 15.75 -12.92 -12.05
C SER A 583 15.26 -14.24 -11.45
N GLN A 584 14.04 -14.26 -10.89
CA GLN A 584 13.46 -15.48 -10.31
C GLN A 584 13.19 -16.58 -11.35
N SER A 585 12.58 -16.21 -12.48
CA SER A 585 11.92 -17.11 -13.45
C SER A 585 12.78 -18.15 -14.13
N ASN A 586 14.09 -17.92 -14.18
CA ASN A 586 15.03 -18.81 -14.84
C ASN A 586 15.94 -19.51 -13.84
N ASN A 587 15.98 -19.09 -12.57
CA ASN A 587 16.86 -19.55 -11.49
C ASN A 587 18.34 -19.77 -11.90
N THR A 588 18.76 -19.26 -13.06
CA THR A 588 20.00 -19.64 -13.77
C THR A 588 20.50 -18.61 -14.78
N THR A 589 19.71 -17.61 -15.15
CA THR A 589 20.09 -16.68 -16.23
C THR A 589 20.60 -15.38 -15.63
N TRP A 590 21.87 -15.43 -15.27
CA TRP A 590 22.75 -14.29 -15.12
C TRP A 590 22.98 -13.68 -16.50
N ASN A 591 22.11 -12.77 -16.93
CA ASN A 591 22.56 -11.84 -17.96
C ASN A 591 23.46 -10.83 -17.27
N LEU A 592 24.73 -11.20 -17.20
CA LEU A 592 25.85 -10.35 -16.82
C LEU A 592 25.84 -9.16 -17.78
N HIS A 593 25.13 -8.09 -17.43
CA HIS A 593 24.76 -7.09 -18.42
C HIS A 593 25.87 -6.09 -18.78
N ASN A 594 27.08 -6.24 -18.23
CA ASN A 594 28.31 -5.89 -18.94
C ASN A 594 29.60 -6.31 -18.19
N CYS A 595 30.37 -7.29 -18.70
CA CYS A 595 31.84 -7.18 -18.61
C CYS A 595 32.41 -6.32 -19.77
N ALA A 596 31.58 -5.84 -20.71
CA ALA A 596 32.07 -5.06 -21.84
C ALA A 596 32.33 -3.60 -21.43
N GLY A 597 33.52 -3.44 -20.88
CA GLY A 597 34.22 -2.17 -20.79
C GLY A 597 33.97 -1.47 -19.48
N ASN A 598 34.82 -1.74 -18.50
CA ASN A 598 35.29 -0.72 -17.57
C ASN A 598 34.18 0.26 -17.13
N ILE A 599 33.17 -0.24 -16.44
CA ILE A 599 32.64 0.51 -15.31
C ILE A 599 33.79 0.39 -14.29
N LEU A 600 34.80 1.25 -14.50
CA LEU A 600 36.18 1.24 -13.99
C LEU A 600 36.30 1.03 -12.47
N GLY A 601 36.22 -0.19 -11.96
CA GLY A 601 36.73 -0.48 -10.62
C GLY A 601 36.35 0.47 -9.49
N ILE A 602 35.04 0.66 -9.35
CA ILE A 602 34.46 1.85 -8.77
C ILE A 602 33.56 1.51 -7.59
N SER A 603 33.54 2.40 -6.61
CA SER A 603 32.59 2.39 -5.52
C SER A 603 31.31 3.04 -6.03
N THR A 604 30.27 2.25 -6.26
CA THR A 604 28.90 2.70 -6.01
C THR A 604 28.87 3.50 -4.69
N GLY A 605 28.34 4.71 -4.72
CA GLY A 605 28.21 5.54 -3.52
C GLY A 605 27.14 4.96 -2.59
N ASP A 606 27.30 5.15 -1.29
CA ASP A 606 26.62 4.44 -0.20
C ASP A 606 25.07 4.61 -0.09
N HIS A 607 24.36 5.22 -1.05
CA HIS A 607 23.19 6.02 -0.67
C HIS A 607 21.82 5.75 -1.34
N PHE A 608 21.68 5.62 -2.66
CA PHE A 608 20.37 5.28 -3.23
C PHE A 608 20.36 4.69 -4.64
N MET A 609 19.31 3.91 -4.91
CA MET A 609 18.97 3.32 -6.22
C MET A 609 17.44 3.36 -6.39
N VAL A 610 16.95 3.99 -7.45
CA VAL A 610 15.51 4.15 -7.73
C VAL A 610 15.17 3.85 -9.19
N ASN A 611 13.98 3.32 -9.42
CA ASN A 611 13.43 3.11 -10.75
C ASN A 611 12.46 4.25 -11.12
N VAL A 612 12.58 4.77 -12.34
CA VAL A 612 11.59 5.68 -12.94
C VAL A 612 11.31 5.21 -14.36
N GLY A 613 10.08 4.75 -14.60
CA GLY A 613 9.70 4.10 -15.85
C GLY A 613 10.55 2.86 -16.14
N ASP A 614 11.20 2.83 -17.31
CA ASP A 614 12.04 1.73 -17.79
C ASP A 614 13.54 1.92 -17.46
N LYS A 615 13.89 2.90 -16.63
CA LYS A 615 15.27 3.27 -16.30
C LYS A 615 15.54 3.16 -14.81
N LEU A 616 16.80 2.86 -14.51
CA LEU A 616 17.34 2.90 -13.16
C LEU A 616 18.19 4.15 -12.97
N TYR A 617 18.05 4.81 -11.83
CA TYR A 617 18.87 5.94 -11.41
C TYR A 617 19.56 5.61 -10.09
N PHE A 618 20.84 5.94 -9.97
CA PHE A 618 21.64 5.59 -8.79
C PHE A 618 22.81 6.56 -8.60
N ASN A 619 23.36 6.58 -7.38
CA ASN A 619 24.55 7.36 -7.06
C ASN A 619 25.85 6.58 -7.40
N GLN A 620 26.77 7.23 -8.09
CA GLN A 620 28.12 6.74 -8.36
C GLN A 620 29.15 7.86 -8.14
N ASP A 621 30.15 7.64 -7.28
CA ASP A 621 31.24 8.59 -7.01
C ASP A 621 30.76 10.06 -6.84
N ASP A 622 29.70 10.25 -6.06
CA ASP A 622 29.06 11.54 -5.82
C ASP A 622 28.30 12.15 -7.01
N VAL A 623 27.92 11.34 -8.00
CA VAL A 623 27.22 11.75 -9.23
C VAL A 623 25.93 10.94 -9.42
N LEU A 624 24.89 11.56 -9.99
CA LEU A 624 23.68 10.85 -10.41
C LEU A 624 23.91 10.17 -11.76
N MET A 625 23.68 8.87 -11.82
CA MET A 625 23.80 8.05 -13.02
C MET A 625 22.45 7.53 -13.46
N GLY A 626 22.28 7.34 -14.77
CA GLY A 626 21.15 6.63 -15.36
C GLY A 626 21.61 5.35 -16.05
N TYR A 627 20.78 4.32 -16.00
CA TYR A 627 21.03 3.03 -16.63
C TYR A 627 19.80 2.54 -17.40
N TYR A 628 20.04 2.12 -18.65
CA TYR A 628 19.05 1.51 -19.52
C TYR A 628 19.24 -0.02 -19.45
N PRO A 629 18.39 -0.75 -18.72
CA PRO A 629 18.53 -2.18 -18.55
C PRO A 629 18.44 -2.90 -19.89
N GLN A 630 19.40 -3.77 -20.19
CA GLN A 630 19.62 -4.28 -21.54
C GLN A 630 18.58 -5.37 -21.92
N GLU A 631 18.24 -6.28 -21.00
CA GLU A 631 17.02 -7.12 -21.00
C GLU A 631 16.54 -7.30 -19.55
N LEU A 632 15.39 -6.71 -19.19
CA LEU A 632 14.67 -7.05 -17.95
C LEU A 632 13.43 -7.83 -18.33
N THR A 633 13.32 -9.07 -17.87
CA THR A 633 12.10 -9.85 -18.04
C THR A 633 11.25 -9.70 -16.79
N MET A 634 10.12 -9.01 -16.90
CA MET A 634 9.15 -8.85 -15.81
C MET A 634 8.34 -10.14 -15.69
N ASN A 635 8.83 -11.15 -14.95
CA ASN A 635 8.20 -12.47 -14.94
C ASN A 635 7.19 -12.69 -13.81
N THR A 636 7.14 -11.82 -12.79
CA THR A 636 5.95 -11.65 -11.98
C THR A 636 5.49 -10.20 -12.03
N PRO A 637 4.17 -10.00 -12.08
CA PRO A 637 3.63 -8.67 -12.04
C PRO A 637 3.72 -8.11 -10.58
N PRO A 638 3.90 -6.79 -10.39
CA PRO A 638 4.16 -6.11 -9.11
C PRO A 638 3.18 -6.46 -7.97
N PRO A 639 3.46 -6.08 -6.71
CA PRO A 639 2.50 -6.23 -5.62
C PRO A 639 1.15 -5.63 -6.02
N THR A 640 0.09 -6.42 -5.85
CA THR A 640 -1.26 -5.99 -6.19
C THR A 640 -1.76 -5.03 -5.13
N THR A 641 -2.03 -3.78 -5.49
CA THR A 641 -2.80 -2.88 -4.63
C THR A 641 -4.29 -3.14 -4.85
N TRP A 642 -5.07 -2.97 -3.79
CA TRP A 642 -6.49 -3.25 -3.79
C TRP A 642 -7.25 -1.97 -3.43
N GLU A 643 -8.22 -1.62 -4.25
CA GLU A 643 -9.13 -0.49 -4.03
C GLU A 643 -10.56 -0.90 -4.37
N THR A 644 -11.53 -0.09 -3.96
CA THR A 644 -12.95 -0.27 -4.26
C THR A 644 -13.55 1.04 -4.75
N GLU A 645 -14.39 0.98 -5.77
CA GLU A 645 -15.25 2.09 -6.18
C GLU A 645 -16.72 1.67 -6.13
N PRO A 646 -17.58 2.40 -5.41
CA PRO A 646 -17.24 3.50 -4.50
C PRO A 646 -16.40 3.03 -3.29
N PRO A 647 -15.82 3.94 -2.48
CA PRO A 647 -15.11 3.56 -1.25
C PRO A 647 -16.00 2.74 -0.31
N LEU A 648 -15.44 1.69 0.32
CA LEU A 648 -16.15 0.88 1.31
C LEU A 648 -16.77 1.74 2.44
N PRO A 649 -17.91 1.32 3.02
CA PRO A 649 -18.53 2.02 4.15
C PRO A 649 -17.53 2.27 5.28
N ALA A 650 -17.59 3.45 5.91
CA ALA A 650 -16.63 3.83 6.95
C ALA A 650 -16.54 2.75 8.05
N GLY A 651 -15.33 2.39 8.47
CA GLY A 651 -15.09 1.29 9.41
C GLY A 651 -14.80 -0.06 8.74
N MET A 652 -14.92 -0.13 7.41
CA MET A 652 -14.43 -1.24 6.58
C MET A 652 -13.18 -0.83 5.81
N SER A 653 -12.36 -1.81 5.43
CA SER A 653 -11.16 -1.60 4.61
C SER A 653 -10.88 -2.82 3.73
N ILE A 654 -10.06 -2.63 2.71
CA ILE A 654 -9.50 -3.70 1.90
C ILE A 654 -7.97 -3.67 2.01
N SER A 655 -7.37 -4.81 2.34
CA SER A 655 -5.90 -4.94 2.44
C SER A 655 -5.47 -6.35 2.02
N GLY A 656 -4.47 -6.45 1.16
CA GLY A 656 -3.97 -7.74 0.68
C GLY A 656 -5.04 -8.63 0.02
N GLY A 657 -6.05 -8.03 -0.59
CA GLY A 657 -7.20 -8.75 -1.16
C GLY A 657 -8.23 -9.23 -0.14
N THR A 658 -8.10 -8.86 1.14
CA THR A 658 -9.09 -9.19 2.16
C THR A 658 -9.89 -7.96 2.55
N ILE A 659 -11.21 -8.04 2.45
CA ILE A 659 -12.15 -7.03 2.94
C ILE A 659 -12.55 -7.39 4.38
N SER A 660 -12.33 -6.47 5.31
CA SER A 660 -12.62 -6.67 6.73
C SER A 660 -12.99 -5.35 7.42
N GLY A 661 -13.55 -5.44 8.63
CA GLY A 661 -13.84 -4.28 9.48
C GLY A 661 -15.18 -4.37 10.21
N THR A 662 -15.59 -3.26 10.80
CA THR A 662 -16.89 -3.07 11.46
C THR A 662 -17.53 -1.81 10.88
N PRO A 663 -18.56 -1.92 10.04
CA PRO A 663 -19.16 -0.76 9.41
C PRO A 663 -19.79 0.16 10.46
N SER A 664 -19.52 1.46 10.31
CA SER A 664 -19.93 2.54 11.22
C SER A 664 -20.91 3.52 10.59
N VAL A 665 -21.23 3.33 9.30
CA VAL A 665 -22.17 4.14 8.53
C VAL A 665 -23.10 3.21 7.75
N TYR A 666 -24.38 3.57 7.70
CA TYR A 666 -25.38 2.91 6.88
C TYR A 666 -25.00 3.01 5.40
N ALA A 667 -25.15 1.91 4.67
CA ALA A 667 -24.79 1.85 3.25
C ALA A 667 -25.89 1.13 2.49
N ASN A 668 -26.53 1.85 1.58
CA ASN A 668 -27.46 1.28 0.62
C ASN A 668 -26.77 0.15 -0.13
N ASN A 669 -27.54 -0.89 -0.44
CA ASN A 669 -27.06 -2.00 -1.25
C ASN A 669 -26.58 -1.48 -2.61
N GLN A 670 -25.30 -1.65 -2.91
CA GLN A 670 -24.72 -1.22 -4.18
C GLN A 670 -23.56 -2.12 -4.59
N THR A 671 -23.24 -2.06 -5.88
CA THR A 671 -22.05 -2.71 -6.42
C THR A 671 -20.81 -1.94 -6.01
N TYR A 672 -19.85 -2.66 -5.46
CA TYR A 672 -18.49 -2.20 -5.25
C TYR A 672 -17.62 -2.91 -6.27
N THR A 673 -17.15 -2.15 -7.25
CA THR A 673 -16.12 -2.66 -8.14
C THR A 673 -14.83 -2.67 -7.36
N ILE A 674 -14.28 -3.86 -7.13
CA ILE A 674 -12.95 -4.05 -6.58
C ILE A 674 -11.93 -4.01 -7.69
N TYR A 675 -10.88 -3.25 -7.45
CA TYR A 675 -9.77 -3.03 -8.35
C TYR A 675 -8.56 -3.73 -7.75
N ALA A 676 -8.07 -4.75 -8.44
CA ALA A 676 -6.73 -5.29 -8.24
C ALA A 676 -5.80 -4.60 -9.23
N ASN A 677 -5.02 -3.64 -8.74
CA ASN A 677 -4.08 -2.88 -9.54
C ASN A 677 -2.69 -3.46 -9.42
N GLN A 678 -2.11 -3.79 -10.56
CA GLN A 678 -0.82 -4.42 -10.62
C GLN A 678 -0.12 -3.99 -11.91
N SER A 679 1.10 -3.44 -11.82
CA SER A 679 1.86 -3.00 -13.01
C SER A 679 1.19 -1.90 -13.86
N GLY A 680 0.38 -1.04 -13.24
CA GLY A 680 -0.42 -0.04 -13.97
C GLY A 680 -1.59 -0.65 -14.76
N GLN A 681 -1.88 -1.93 -14.51
CA GLN A 681 -3.00 -2.68 -15.07
C GLN A 681 -4.03 -2.89 -13.98
N THR A 682 -5.30 -2.83 -14.37
CA THR A 682 -6.42 -2.95 -13.46
C THR A 682 -7.22 -4.17 -13.85
N THR A 683 -7.34 -5.12 -12.93
CA THR A 683 -8.36 -6.17 -13.01
C THR A 683 -9.49 -5.78 -12.08
N THR A 684 -10.73 -5.89 -12.56
CA THR A 684 -11.90 -5.57 -11.74
C THR A 684 -12.70 -6.82 -11.39
N HIS A 685 -13.39 -6.76 -10.25
CA HIS A 685 -14.38 -7.74 -9.83
C HIS A 685 -15.45 -7.02 -9.04
N ASP A 686 -16.71 -7.36 -9.28
CA ASP A 686 -17.81 -6.70 -8.59
C ASP A 686 -18.23 -7.55 -7.38
N LEU A 687 -18.26 -6.96 -6.20
CA LEU A 687 -18.95 -7.49 -5.03
C LEU A 687 -20.08 -6.56 -4.60
N TYR A 688 -20.97 -7.09 -3.78
CA TYR A 688 -22.14 -6.36 -3.30
C TYR A 688 -22.06 -6.23 -1.80
N PHE A 689 -22.23 -5.01 -1.31
CA PHE A 689 -22.29 -4.72 0.12
C PHE A 689 -23.52 -3.92 0.44
N SER A 690 -24.17 -4.29 1.55
CA SER A 690 -25.15 -3.48 2.25
C SER A 690 -24.77 -3.42 3.73
N VAL A 691 -24.98 -2.25 4.33
CA VAL A 691 -24.91 -2.09 5.79
C VAL A 691 -26.28 -1.65 6.23
N ASP A 692 -27.03 -2.57 6.83
CA ASP A 692 -28.32 -2.28 7.41
C ASP A 692 -28.18 -2.07 8.93
N ASN A 693 -29.24 -1.60 9.57
CA ASN A 693 -29.31 -1.47 11.01
C ASN A 693 -30.51 -2.26 11.56
N ALA A 694 -30.57 -2.38 12.90
CA ALA A 694 -31.63 -3.12 13.56
C ALA A 694 -32.97 -2.35 13.67
N TYR A 695 -33.07 -1.14 13.10
CA TYR A 695 -34.29 -0.32 13.14
C TYR A 695 -35.19 -0.63 11.93
N PRO A 696 -36.52 -0.49 12.06
CA PRO A 696 -37.43 -0.72 10.94
C PRO A 696 -37.27 0.34 9.84
N HIS A 697 -37.49 -0.07 8.58
CA HIS A 697 -37.69 0.85 7.46
C HIS A 697 -39.04 1.56 7.66
N THR A 698 -38.98 2.86 7.97
CA THR A 698 -40.14 3.70 8.20
C THR A 698 -40.63 4.29 6.87
N VAL A 699 -41.87 4.02 6.48
CA VAL A 699 -42.47 4.49 5.21
C VAL A 699 -43.81 5.16 5.49
N VAL A 700 -44.27 5.99 4.54
CA VAL A 700 -45.57 6.65 4.59
C VAL A 700 -46.59 5.82 3.79
N GLU A 701 -47.83 5.72 4.27
CA GLU A 701 -48.90 5.00 3.57
C GLU A 701 -49.07 5.49 2.13
N ASP A 702 -49.37 4.56 1.22
CA ASP A 702 -49.51 4.78 -0.24
C ASP A 702 -48.31 5.40 -0.96
N GLN A 703 -47.22 5.70 -0.26
CA GLN A 703 -45.95 6.10 -0.85
C GLN A 703 -45.11 4.88 -1.25
N PRO A 704 -44.33 4.98 -2.34
CA PRO A 704 -43.43 3.92 -2.75
C PRO A 704 -42.34 3.72 -1.70
N ILE A 705 -42.10 2.47 -1.31
CA ILE A 705 -40.97 2.14 -0.46
C ILE A 705 -39.66 2.31 -1.25
N ASP A 706 -38.59 2.70 -0.56
CA ASP A 706 -37.25 2.40 -1.05
C ASP A 706 -37.14 0.88 -1.19
N ALA A 707 -36.59 0.40 -2.30
CA ALA A 707 -36.54 -1.03 -2.57
C ALA A 707 -35.77 -1.78 -1.48
N ILE A 708 -36.37 -2.84 -0.93
CA ILE A 708 -35.79 -3.67 0.14
C ILE A 708 -35.45 -5.04 -0.44
N GLY A 709 -34.22 -5.51 -0.31
CA GLY A 709 -33.82 -6.85 -0.80
C GLY A 709 -33.06 -6.87 -2.14
N PHE A 710 -32.63 -8.07 -2.54
CA PHE A 710 -31.30 -8.29 -3.14
C PHE A 710 -31.15 -8.29 -4.68
N HIS A 711 -29.84 -8.39 -4.99
CA HIS A 711 -29.01 -8.71 -6.16
C HIS A 711 -29.33 -10.09 -6.84
N PRO A 712 -28.92 -10.39 -8.12
CA PRO A 712 -29.30 -11.58 -8.88
C PRO A 712 -28.72 -12.90 -8.35
N ALA A 713 -29.23 -14.00 -8.92
CA ALA A 713 -29.01 -15.39 -8.50
C ALA A 713 -27.54 -15.79 -8.27
N PHE A 714 -27.33 -16.73 -7.32
CA PHE A 714 -26.07 -17.45 -7.06
C PHE A 714 -25.34 -17.77 -8.38
N TRP A 715 -24.04 -17.49 -8.44
CA TRP A 715 -23.24 -17.77 -9.63
C TRP A 715 -23.26 -19.28 -9.92
N ASP A 716 -23.93 -19.71 -11.01
CA ASP A 716 -24.05 -21.10 -11.48
C ASP A 716 -25.29 -21.94 -11.07
N GLY A 717 -26.46 -21.34 -11.00
CA GLY A 717 -27.69 -22.14 -11.06
C GLY A 717 -28.96 -21.31 -11.05
N THR A 718 -30.03 -21.88 -10.50
CA THR A 718 -31.29 -21.14 -10.32
C THR A 718 -31.52 -20.90 -8.84
N THR A 719 -31.77 -19.65 -8.45
CA THR A 719 -32.25 -19.28 -7.12
C THR A 719 -33.77 -19.27 -7.09
N THR A 720 -34.34 -19.82 -6.01
CA THR A 720 -35.75 -19.62 -5.68
C THR A 720 -35.86 -18.78 -4.41
N TRP A 721 -36.69 -17.74 -4.47
CA TRP A 721 -36.93 -16.83 -3.37
C TRP A 721 -38.21 -17.20 -2.64
N SER A 722 -38.18 -17.02 -1.32
CA SER A 722 -39.38 -17.14 -0.47
C SER A 722 -39.30 -16.11 0.65
N ILE A 723 -40.47 -15.71 1.16
CA ILE A 723 -40.57 -14.76 2.27
C ILE A 723 -41.59 -15.26 3.30
N SER A 724 -41.32 -15.01 4.57
CA SER A 724 -42.20 -15.34 5.68
C SER A 724 -42.15 -14.26 6.78
N PRO A 725 -43.29 -13.76 7.28
CA PRO A 725 -44.66 -14.02 6.79
C PRO A 725 -44.87 -13.51 5.35
N ASN A 726 -46.02 -13.82 4.74
CA ASN A 726 -46.31 -13.31 3.40
C ASN A 726 -46.33 -11.78 3.41
N LEU A 727 -45.78 -11.16 2.36
CA LEU A 727 -45.86 -9.72 2.17
C LEU A 727 -47.34 -9.28 2.14
N PRO A 728 -47.68 -8.15 2.78
CA PRO A 728 -48.97 -7.49 2.61
C PRO A 728 -49.14 -6.97 1.17
N ASN A 729 -50.35 -6.52 0.82
CA ASN A 729 -50.71 -6.04 -0.53
C ASN A 729 -49.73 -4.98 -1.08
N SER A 730 -49.81 -4.75 -2.40
CA SER A 730 -48.96 -3.89 -3.26
C SER A 730 -47.43 -4.05 -3.19
N LEU A 731 -46.88 -4.65 -2.13
CA LEU A 731 -45.50 -5.10 -2.06
C LEU A 731 -45.31 -6.37 -2.91
N LEU A 732 -44.30 -6.33 -3.76
CA LEU A 732 -43.97 -7.38 -4.70
C LEU A 732 -42.52 -7.79 -4.50
N GLN A 733 -42.30 -9.09 -4.27
CA GLN A 733 -40.99 -9.68 -4.41
C GLN A 733 -40.75 -10.04 -5.88
N ASP A 734 -39.72 -9.47 -6.48
CA ASP A 734 -39.25 -9.87 -7.80
C ASP A 734 -38.70 -11.30 -7.77
N SER A 735 -39.22 -12.16 -8.64
CA SER A 735 -38.88 -13.58 -8.64
C SER A 735 -37.46 -13.90 -9.16
N ALA A 736 -36.80 -12.95 -9.81
CA ALA A 736 -35.44 -13.09 -10.34
C ALA A 736 -34.41 -12.49 -9.39
N THR A 737 -34.68 -11.32 -8.80
CA THR A 737 -33.74 -10.60 -7.94
C THR A 737 -34.03 -10.81 -6.44
N GLY A 738 -35.27 -11.12 -6.06
CA GLY A 738 -35.67 -11.19 -4.65
C GLY A 738 -35.96 -9.82 -4.02
N GLU A 739 -35.82 -8.74 -4.81
CA GLU A 739 -36.09 -7.35 -4.46
C GLU A 739 -37.56 -7.11 -4.15
N ILE A 740 -37.84 -6.35 -3.10
CA ILE A 740 -39.18 -6.01 -2.62
C ILE A 740 -39.43 -4.55 -2.95
N THR A 741 -40.43 -4.32 -3.78
CA THR A 741 -40.83 -2.98 -4.22
C THR A 741 -42.34 -2.83 -4.08
N GLY A 742 -42.84 -1.60 -4.21
CA GLY A 742 -44.27 -1.32 -4.19
C GLY A 742 -44.62 -0.27 -3.16
N THR A 743 -45.88 -0.28 -2.74
CA THR A 743 -46.44 0.63 -1.73
C THR A 743 -47.03 -0.21 -0.60
N VAL A 744 -47.16 0.40 0.57
CA VAL A 744 -47.91 -0.18 1.68
C VAL A 744 -49.23 0.58 1.79
N ASP A 745 -50.36 -0.13 1.65
CA ASP A 745 -51.70 0.44 1.52
C ASP A 745 -52.47 0.51 2.85
N SER A 746 -51.78 0.31 3.98
CA SER A 746 -52.33 0.40 5.35
C SER A 746 -51.20 0.43 6.40
N PRO A 747 -51.38 1.12 7.54
CA PRO A 747 -50.39 1.14 8.61
C PRO A 747 -50.05 -0.26 9.13
N MET A 748 -48.76 -0.54 9.29
CA MET A 748 -48.26 -1.85 9.71
C MET A 748 -46.91 -1.76 10.43
N SER A 749 -46.59 -2.77 11.22
CA SER A 749 -45.28 -2.93 11.86
C SER A 749 -44.97 -4.41 11.96
N ASP A 750 -44.18 -4.93 11.01
CA ASP A 750 -43.88 -6.35 10.88
C ASP A 750 -42.43 -6.60 10.49
N THR A 751 -41.89 -7.75 10.91
CA THR A 751 -40.57 -8.26 10.51
C THR A 751 -40.73 -9.40 9.52
N PHE A 752 -40.00 -9.33 8.41
CA PHE A 752 -40.00 -10.33 7.36
C PHE A 752 -38.65 -11.05 7.29
N THR A 753 -38.70 -12.36 7.05
CA THR A 753 -37.52 -13.16 6.73
C THR A 753 -37.60 -13.59 5.28
N VAL A 754 -36.62 -13.20 4.47
CA VAL A 754 -36.47 -13.64 3.09
C VAL A 754 -35.45 -14.77 3.05
N THR A 755 -35.75 -15.83 2.31
CA THR A 755 -34.86 -16.97 2.11
C THR A 755 -34.57 -17.15 0.61
N ALA A 756 -33.30 -17.06 0.25
CA ALA A 756 -32.78 -17.45 -1.06
C ALA A 756 -32.38 -18.93 -1.00
N THR A 757 -32.86 -19.76 -1.92
CA THR A 757 -32.45 -21.17 -2.01
C THR A 757 -31.85 -21.46 -3.37
N HIS A 758 -30.59 -21.90 -3.39
CA HIS A 758 -29.91 -22.31 -4.60
C HIS A 758 -30.38 -23.69 -5.09
N SER A 759 -30.23 -23.94 -6.39
CA SER A 759 -30.46 -25.25 -7.01
C SER A 759 -29.62 -26.40 -6.43
N SER A 760 -28.50 -26.09 -5.76
CA SER A 760 -27.69 -27.07 -5.01
C SER A 760 -28.26 -27.43 -3.63
N GLY A 761 -29.27 -26.70 -3.15
CA GLY A 761 -29.87 -26.85 -1.83
C GLY A 761 -29.24 -25.98 -0.72
N ALA A 762 -28.24 -25.15 -1.04
CA ALA A 762 -27.75 -24.13 -0.12
C ALA A 762 -28.80 -23.01 0.04
N SER A 763 -28.92 -22.44 1.24
CA SER A 763 -29.86 -21.36 1.53
C SER A 763 -29.24 -20.27 2.37
N GLU A 764 -29.59 -19.02 2.07
CA GLU A 764 -29.26 -17.84 2.86
C GLU A 764 -30.52 -17.09 3.25
N THR A 765 -30.49 -16.42 4.39
CA THR A 765 -31.64 -15.70 4.93
C THR A 765 -31.23 -14.32 5.42
N PHE A 766 -32.07 -13.34 5.12
CA PHE A 766 -31.97 -12.01 5.74
C PHE A 766 -33.31 -11.62 6.37
N THR A 767 -33.23 -10.67 7.30
CA THR A 767 -34.40 -10.15 8.02
C THR A 767 -34.44 -8.64 7.96
N PHE A 768 -35.60 -8.09 7.62
CA PHE A 768 -35.85 -6.64 7.68
C PHE A 768 -37.19 -6.40 8.37
N SER A 769 -37.39 -5.19 8.90
CA SER A 769 -38.69 -4.78 9.45
C SER A 769 -39.22 -3.56 8.70
N ILE A 770 -40.53 -3.51 8.46
CA ILE A 770 -41.22 -2.33 7.90
C ILE A 770 -42.14 -1.76 8.98
N GLU A 771 -42.14 -0.44 9.08
CA GLU A 771 -43.10 0.35 9.84
C GLU A 771 -43.75 1.38 8.89
N SER A 772 -45.05 1.23 8.60
CA SER A 772 -45.80 2.17 7.75
C SER A 772 -46.61 3.13 8.63
N LEU A 773 -46.43 4.42 8.37
CA LEU A 773 -47.09 5.55 9.03
C LEU A 773 -48.38 5.93 8.28
N LEU A 774 -49.35 6.51 8.99
CA LEU A 774 -50.60 7.02 8.43
C LEU A 774 -50.32 8.32 7.66
N ASP A 775 -51.09 8.56 6.59
CA ASP A 775 -51.07 9.75 5.72
C ASP A 775 -52.54 10.13 5.46
N THR A 776 -53.13 10.87 6.40
CA THR A 776 -54.59 11.06 6.46
C THR A 776 -55.13 11.88 5.28
N ASP A 777 -54.40 12.90 4.81
CA ASP A 777 -54.80 13.74 3.67
C ASP A 777 -54.19 13.32 2.32
N SER A 778 -53.28 12.33 2.33
CA SER A 778 -52.58 11.78 1.16
C SER A 778 -51.62 12.76 0.48
N ASP A 779 -51.05 13.72 1.20
CA ASP A 779 -50.06 14.67 0.67
C ASP A 779 -48.63 14.10 0.59
N GLY A 780 -48.39 12.96 1.27
CA GLY A 780 -47.12 12.26 1.33
C GLY A 780 -46.26 12.56 2.57
N LEU A 781 -46.78 13.32 3.52
CA LEU A 781 -46.24 13.47 4.88
C LEU A 781 -46.98 12.53 5.85
N PRO A 782 -46.28 11.96 6.84
CA PRO A 782 -46.93 11.15 7.86
C PRO A 782 -47.52 12.01 9.00
N ASP A 783 -48.67 11.61 9.53
CA ASP A 783 -49.33 12.31 10.64
C ASP A 783 -48.41 12.47 11.88
N ASP A 784 -47.61 11.44 12.21
CA ASP A 784 -46.61 11.53 13.30
C ASP A 784 -45.41 10.62 13.04
N LEU A 785 -44.26 10.96 13.65
CA LEU A 785 -43.03 10.17 13.61
C LEU A 785 -42.87 9.33 14.89
N PRO A 786 -42.57 8.02 14.79
CA PRO A 786 -42.44 7.17 15.97
C PRO A 786 -41.22 7.59 16.81
N PRO A 787 -41.22 7.39 18.14
CA PRO A 787 -40.09 7.73 19.01
C PRO A 787 -38.77 7.02 18.66
N THR A 788 -38.86 5.95 17.88
CA THR A 788 -37.75 5.15 17.36
C THR A 788 -37.15 5.70 16.07
N TYR A 789 -37.79 6.68 15.42
CA TYR A 789 -37.25 7.33 14.23
C TYR A 789 -36.02 8.15 14.59
N ASN A 790 -34.89 7.83 13.94
CA ASN A 790 -33.61 8.50 14.18
C ASN A 790 -33.21 9.32 12.95
N PRO A 791 -33.32 10.66 12.98
CA PRO A 791 -33.00 11.50 11.83
C PRO A 791 -31.50 11.51 11.47
N ALA A 792 -30.61 11.01 12.35
CA ALA A 792 -29.17 11.03 12.12
C ALA A 792 -28.64 9.86 11.28
N ASN A 793 -29.37 8.75 11.16
CA ASN A 793 -29.01 7.57 10.36
C ASN A 793 -30.24 6.65 10.14
N PRO A 794 -31.31 7.12 9.48
CA PRO A 794 -32.49 6.30 9.28
C PRO A 794 -32.34 5.36 8.06
N PRO A 795 -33.00 4.19 8.04
CA PRO A 795 -33.16 3.38 6.84
C PRO A 795 -33.96 4.09 5.72
N THR A 796 -34.78 5.10 6.09
CA THR A 796 -35.53 5.98 5.17
C THR A 796 -35.28 7.44 5.56
N SER A 797 -34.63 8.22 4.70
CA SER A 797 -34.12 9.54 5.07
C SER A 797 -35.13 10.67 4.87
N GLY A 798 -35.23 11.56 5.86
CA GLY A 798 -35.79 12.90 5.66
C GLY A 798 -37.29 13.05 5.91
N LEU A 799 -37.95 12.08 6.55
CA LEU A 799 -39.34 12.24 6.99
C LEU A 799 -39.46 13.35 8.04
N ILE A 800 -40.52 14.15 7.91
CA ILE A 800 -40.98 15.22 8.81
C ILE A 800 -42.47 14.92 9.03
N ALA A 801 -42.97 15.01 10.27
CA ALA A 801 -44.40 14.86 10.54
C ALA A 801 -45.19 15.99 9.86
N ASP A 802 -46.41 15.69 9.43
CA ASP A 802 -47.36 16.70 8.99
C ASP A 802 -47.80 17.57 10.18
N ASP A 803 -48.17 18.83 9.90
CA ASP A 803 -48.72 19.76 10.89
C ASP A 803 -50.21 20.09 10.60
N ASP A 804 -50.82 19.50 9.55
CA ASP A 804 -52.20 19.72 9.02
C ASP A 804 -52.77 18.40 8.46
N ASP A 805 -52.99 17.41 9.35
CA ASP A 805 -53.23 15.99 8.99
C ASP A 805 -54.46 15.74 8.08
N ASP A 806 -55.44 16.64 8.07
CA ASP A 806 -56.66 16.53 7.25
C ASP A 806 -56.66 17.44 6.00
N GLY A 807 -55.62 18.26 5.84
CA GLY A 807 -55.37 19.12 4.69
C GLY A 807 -56.35 20.29 4.54
N ASP A 808 -57.14 20.59 5.56
CA ASP A 808 -58.16 21.65 5.51
C ASP A 808 -57.56 23.07 5.62
N GLY A 809 -56.28 23.17 5.98
CA GLY A 809 -55.52 24.42 6.08
C GLY A 809 -55.50 25.04 7.47
N LEU A 810 -56.03 24.36 8.48
CA LEU A 810 -55.72 24.60 9.88
C LEU A 810 -54.40 23.87 10.24
N LEU A 811 -53.95 24.00 11.49
CA LEU A 811 -52.79 23.22 11.94
C LEU A 811 -53.30 22.36 13.09
N ASP A 812 -52.85 21.11 13.24
CA ASP A 812 -53.36 20.22 14.30
C ASP A 812 -53.21 20.87 15.68
N SER A 813 -52.18 21.71 15.85
CA SER A 813 -51.93 22.47 17.08
C SER A 813 -53.05 23.42 17.50
N VAL A 814 -53.95 23.82 16.58
CA VAL A 814 -55.11 24.68 16.86
C VAL A 814 -56.43 23.90 16.92
N GLU A 815 -56.41 22.60 16.63
CA GLU A 815 -57.57 21.70 16.52
C GLU A 815 -57.56 20.72 17.69
N THR A 816 -58.54 20.86 18.57
CA THR A 816 -58.46 20.23 19.90
C THR A 816 -59.35 19.01 20.06
N ASP A 817 -60.12 18.64 19.03
CA ASP A 817 -61.13 17.57 19.05
C ASP A 817 -62.05 17.68 20.30
N THR A 818 -62.46 18.91 20.63
CA THR A 818 -63.35 19.16 21.78
C THR A 818 -64.81 19.34 21.35
N GLY A 819 -65.06 19.51 20.05
CA GLY A 819 -66.35 19.93 19.48
C GLY A 819 -66.79 21.32 19.92
N LEU A 820 -65.88 22.15 20.45
CA LEU A 820 -66.19 23.45 21.04
C LEU A 820 -65.22 24.53 20.57
N TYR A 821 -65.69 25.37 19.64
CA TYR A 821 -64.93 26.56 19.23
C TYR A 821 -64.69 27.54 20.38
N ILE A 822 -63.43 27.74 20.76
CA ILE A 822 -63.00 28.74 21.75
C ILE A 822 -62.51 30.01 21.06
N ASN A 823 -61.54 29.88 20.14
CA ASN A 823 -60.96 30.97 19.36
C ASN A 823 -60.10 30.42 18.19
N GLY A 824 -59.47 31.28 17.37
CA GLY A 824 -58.65 30.83 16.23
C GLY A 824 -57.31 30.16 16.58
N GLN A 825 -57.08 29.75 17.82
CA GLN A 825 -55.95 28.91 18.27
C GLN A 825 -56.46 27.67 19.03
N ASP A 826 -57.78 27.47 19.05
CA ASP A 826 -58.49 26.36 19.69
C ASP A 826 -59.90 26.35 19.06
N THR A 827 -59.94 25.81 17.84
CA THR A 827 -61.13 25.74 16.97
C THR A 827 -62.11 24.68 17.45
N GLY A 828 -61.64 23.70 18.22
CA GLY A 828 -62.42 22.58 18.71
C GLY A 828 -62.83 21.57 17.64
N THR A 829 -62.31 21.74 16.41
CA THR A 829 -62.42 20.82 15.26
C THR A 829 -61.47 19.64 15.46
N ASP A 830 -61.72 18.54 14.76
CA ASP A 830 -60.95 17.29 14.81
C ASP A 830 -59.81 17.39 13.79
N PRO A 831 -58.52 17.32 14.22
CA PRO A 831 -57.38 17.46 13.30
C PRO A 831 -57.30 16.37 12.21
N LEU A 832 -58.13 15.32 12.28
CA LEU A 832 -58.16 14.22 11.31
C LEU A 832 -59.42 14.23 10.43
N ASP A 833 -60.29 15.23 10.56
CA ASP A 833 -61.57 15.30 9.86
C ASP A 833 -61.85 16.71 9.33
N PRO A 834 -61.73 16.93 8.00
CA PRO A 834 -61.77 18.28 7.44
C PRO A 834 -63.18 18.90 7.47
N ASP A 835 -64.22 18.16 7.88
CA ASP A 835 -65.58 18.63 8.11
C ASP A 835 -66.13 17.95 9.38
N THR A 836 -65.62 18.35 10.55
CA THR A 836 -65.89 17.74 11.87
C THR A 836 -67.39 17.59 12.17
N ASP A 837 -68.25 18.46 11.60
CA ASP A 837 -69.70 18.45 11.84
C ASP A 837 -70.56 17.93 10.68
N ASP A 838 -69.94 17.38 9.63
CA ASP A 838 -70.55 16.77 8.44
C ASP A 838 -71.57 17.70 7.74
N ASP A 839 -71.40 19.02 7.83
CA ASP A 839 -72.36 19.98 7.28
C ASP A 839 -72.14 20.28 5.78
N GLY A 840 -71.01 19.80 5.26
CA GLY A 840 -70.56 19.95 3.88
C GLY A 840 -69.71 21.20 3.64
N ILE A 841 -69.19 21.83 4.70
CA ILE A 841 -68.27 22.97 4.65
C ILE A 841 -67.04 22.61 5.50
N CYS A 842 -65.84 22.73 4.92
CA CYS A 842 -64.63 22.45 5.66
C CYS A 842 -64.42 23.41 6.84
N ASP A 843 -63.81 22.89 7.90
CA ASP A 843 -63.48 23.66 9.11
C ASP A 843 -62.46 24.77 8.81
N GLY A 844 -61.50 24.45 7.94
CA GLY A 844 -60.43 25.30 7.44
C GLY A 844 -60.72 26.02 6.10
N PRO A 845 -59.74 26.82 5.64
CA PRO A 845 -59.87 27.62 4.42
C PRO A 845 -59.72 26.84 3.11
N ASN A 846 -59.14 25.64 3.14
CA ASN A 846 -58.98 24.78 1.98
C ASN A 846 -60.25 23.95 1.76
N ALA A 847 -60.45 23.54 0.52
CA ALA A 847 -61.54 22.63 0.17
C ALA A 847 -60.89 21.28 -0.12
N VAL A 848 -61.34 20.25 0.59
CA VAL A 848 -60.85 18.86 0.44
C VAL A 848 -61.43 18.20 -0.81
#